data_AF-A0A0Q8LP18-F1
#
_entry.id   AF-A0A0Q8LP18-F1
#
_cell.length_a   1.000
_cell.length_b   1.000
_cell.length_c   1.000
_cell.angle_alpha   90.00
_cell.angle_beta   90.00
_cell.angle_gamma   90.00
#
_symmetry.space_group_name_H-M   'P 1'
#
loop_
_entity.id
_entity.type
_entity.pdbx_description
1 polymer ?
#
loop_
_entity_poly.entity_id
_entity_poly.type
_entity_poly.pdbx_seq_one_letter_code
_entity_poly.pdbx_strand_id
1 'polypeptide(L)'
;MASNRFAAAATASVAAWGLIAAGALVVAPWVAAPATAAIGECPDGTIPGPGNTNPVWTDQNVAIYAGDGFQVRQAAAEAEGVVVVGGDASFDKSAGGRFNVGWVGVGSGVVPLPGTTMLAVGGDVSVGATTVLDVGANAFDGGQLLGGDVAIGGQSIPDYELSGLNYELNNGTLTQGMGAAAIAPWSTWGSEIAAESAGFDALPPTGTITIGALLTFTGDGTSATQVFDVGAATLAGSPAIGFENIPDGAAVIINVAGGPVTWAPNYFAEDGVRADDPASPLFGVLAARTMWNFADATSVHIAGSSQVLGSILVPNANPDAAQPTLRVTASTNGRLYTNGTILMDGVGNEHHNYPWVSAPFECIPVIAPDEPGSITISKVLSPEDAATLPSDTTFHGLVTCSLEDGGQLIVEWEVAPGETTTVDGLPVGAPCVVTETVGLTYRARLLASTLSFDPTSLAAWQAPTWTLNGEDVEAPVDFVVPAASEEPQLAFAVTNALAIGSFTIRKIVDNPDEVAFADGFAGTWQCAATQGGADVLDSGSWQLTAGETSAPIEAPVGAWCTIAETAPTSPLGGAWSTPVITPGLVQISADSAQTPIAVTVTNTLSRLFGAFTIAKSVTGAGAPDVSFDGTWSCTLAGEVVGEGDWELTAGGVSEPIAAPVGATCTVHEIAPIADGGTWADPVISPASTVVTAESALAPLSFSIVNVFTVSPVDPVDPGGGGEVSPDLPATGGAVSWWAIGVGAALLVGGTIVVALTLLRRRRP
;
A
#
# COMPACT_ATOMS: atom_id res chain seq x y z
N MET A 1 -0.25 -62.19 -57.07
CA MET A 1 -1.38 -62.55 -56.19
C MET A 1 -1.14 -61.85 -54.85
N ALA A 2 -2.00 -60.99 -54.32
CA ALA A 2 -3.16 -60.32 -54.95
C ALA A 2 -3.34 -58.91 -54.35
N SER A 3 -3.38 -57.90 -55.23
CA SER A 3 -4.09 -56.59 -55.14
C SER A 3 -4.20 -55.85 -53.78
N ASN A 4 -3.58 -54.67 -53.59
CA ASN A 4 -3.94 -53.31 -54.10
C ASN A 4 -5.09 -52.66 -53.28
N ARG A 5 -5.18 -51.34 -53.01
CA ARG A 5 -4.55 -50.08 -53.54
C ARG A 5 -4.08 -49.21 -52.35
N PHE A 6 -3.07 -48.32 -52.41
CA PHE A 6 -2.98 -47.03 -53.13
C PHE A 6 -4.15 -46.06 -52.86
N ALA A 7 -3.95 -44.75 -52.58
CA ALA A 7 -2.74 -43.93 -52.68
C ALA A 7 -2.62 -42.85 -51.57
N ALA A 8 -1.44 -42.24 -51.46
CA ALA A 8 -1.13 -41.09 -50.60
C ALA A 8 -0.20 -40.11 -51.33
N ALA A 9 -0.22 -38.82 -50.92
CA ALA A 9 0.74 -37.71 -51.17
C ALA A 9 -0.04 -36.39 -50.92
N ALA A 10 0.37 -35.39 -50.15
CA ALA A 10 1.65 -35.00 -49.55
C ALA A 10 2.76 -34.54 -50.52
N THR A 11 3.06 -33.23 -50.49
CA THR A 11 4.40 -32.66 -50.70
C THR A 11 4.48 -31.26 -50.08
N ALA A 12 5.59 -30.98 -49.40
CA ALA A 12 6.03 -29.63 -49.06
C ALA A 12 7.32 -29.32 -49.85
N SER A 13 7.55 -28.06 -50.19
CA SER A 13 8.74 -27.59 -50.91
C SER A 13 9.20 -26.24 -50.38
N VAL A 14 10.52 -26.04 -50.28
CA VAL A 14 11.13 -24.83 -49.70
C VAL A 14 11.96 -24.09 -50.75
N ALA A 15 11.80 -22.78 -50.82
CA ALA A 15 12.69 -21.82 -51.49
C ALA A 15 12.60 -20.47 -50.75
N ALA A 16 13.60 -19.59 -50.89
CA ALA A 16 13.79 -18.45 -49.97
C ALA A 16 14.35 -17.18 -50.65
N TRP A 17 14.45 -16.11 -49.84
CA TRP A 17 15.04 -14.78 -50.08
C TRP A 17 14.18 -13.73 -50.81
N GLY A 18 14.08 -12.55 -50.17
CA GLY A 18 13.46 -11.32 -50.69
C GLY A 18 13.12 -10.34 -49.56
N LEU A 19 13.70 -9.14 -49.57
CA LEU A 19 13.43 -8.07 -48.58
C LEU A 19 12.57 -6.93 -49.18
N ILE A 20 12.17 -6.03 -48.28
CA ILE A 20 11.72 -4.64 -48.49
C ILE A 20 10.19 -4.42 -48.53
N ALA A 21 9.78 -3.71 -47.47
CA ALA A 21 8.51 -3.09 -47.14
C ALA A 21 7.63 -2.51 -48.28
N ALA A 22 6.32 -2.66 -48.08
CA ALA A 22 5.36 -1.55 -48.12
C ALA A 22 4.24 -1.83 -47.11
N GLY A 23 3.98 -0.89 -46.19
CA GLY A 23 2.91 -1.03 -45.19
C GLY A 23 1.56 -0.58 -45.75
N ALA A 24 0.60 -1.50 -45.82
CA ALA A 24 -0.81 -1.17 -46.04
C ALA A 24 -1.59 -1.53 -44.77
N LEU A 25 -2.16 -0.53 -44.09
CA LEU A 25 -3.14 -0.78 -43.03
C LEU A 25 -4.40 -1.36 -43.68
N VAL A 26 -4.60 -2.67 -43.54
CA VAL A 26 -5.94 -3.25 -43.63
C VAL A 26 -6.64 -2.88 -42.33
N VAL A 27 -7.27 -1.71 -42.32
CA VAL A 27 -8.27 -1.37 -41.29
C VAL A 27 -9.42 -2.35 -41.51
N ALA A 28 -9.47 -3.39 -40.68
CA ALA A 28 -10.68 -4.19 -40.57
C ALA A 28 -11.82 -3.22 -40.20
N PRO A 29 -12.97 -3.24 -40.92
CA PRO A 29 -14.11 -2.45 -40.48
C PRO A 29 -14.46 -2.92 -39.07
N TRP A 30 -14.64 -1.97 -38.16
CA TRP A 30 -15.16 -2.28 -36.83
C TRP A 30 -16.52 -2.93 -37.05
N VAL A 31 -16.60 -4.23 -36.78
CA VAL A 31 -17.89 -4.90 -36.64
C VAL A 31 -18.51 -4.25 -35.41
N ALA A 32 -19.59 -3.51 -35.60
CA ALA A 32 -20.34 -2.98 -34.47
C ALA A 32 -20.66 -4.13 -33.51
N ALA A 33 -20.63 -3.87 -32.20
CA ALA A 33 -21.14 -4.83 -31.24
C ALA A 33 -22.52 -5.31 -31.69
N PRO A 34 -22.87 -6.61 -31.54
CA PRO A 34 -24.20 -7.07 -31.87
C PRO A 34 -25.19 -6.19 -31.12
N ALA A 35 -26.18 -5.65 -31.83
CA ALA A 35 -27.20 -4.81 -31.20
C ALA A 35 -27.80 -5.60 -30.03
N THR A 36 -27.64 -5.08 -28.82
CA THR A 36 -28.14 -5.71 -27.61
C THR A 36 -29.65 -5.91 -27.77
N ALA A 37 -30.12 -7.11 -27.43
CA ALA A 37 -31.54 -7.32 -27.31
C ALA A 37 -32.04 -6.39 -26.20
N ALA A 38 -32.99 -5.51 -26.51
CA ALA A 38 -33.59 -4.67 -25.48
C ALA A 38 -34.26 -5.59 -24.45
N ILE A 39 -33.95 -5.35 -23.18
CA ILE A 39 -34.62 -6.01 -22.07
C ILE A 39 -36.10 -5.61 -22.13
N GLY A 40 -37.01 -6.60 -22.10
CA GLY A 40 -38.43 -6.33 -21.96
C GLY A 40 -38.80 -6.12 -20.49
N GLU A 41 -39.82 -5.32 -20.22
CA GLU A 41 -40.66 -5.56 -19.05
C GLU A 41 -41.41 -6.89 -19.23
N CYS A 42 -41.82 -7.53 -18.12
CA CYS A 42 -42.65 -8.73 -17.98
C CYS A 42 -43.17 -9.47 -19.24
N PRO A 43 -43.00 -10.80 -19.35
CA PRO A 43 -43.22 -11.55 -20.58
C PRO A 43 -44.64 -11.48 -21.15
N ASP A 44 -44.79 -10.80 -22.28
CA ASP A 44 -45.98 -10.76 -23.14
C ASP A 44 -46.24 -12.13 -23.81
N GLY A 45 -46.83 -13.07 -23.05
CA GLY A 45 -47.32 -14.36 -23.54
C GLY A 45 -46.53 -15.57 -23.06
N THR A 46 -46.36 -16.58 -23.93
CA THR A 46 -45.75 -17.86 -23.54
C THR A 46 -44.23 -17.75 -23.37
N ILE A 47 -43.78 -17.88 -22.12
CA ILE A 47 -42.36 -18.02 -21.78
C ILE A 47 -41.84 -19.37 -22.34
N PRO A 48 -40.66 -19.42 -23.00
CA PRO A 48 -40.04 -20.68 -23.43
C PRO A 48 -39.57 -21.55 -22.24
N GLY A 49 -39.17 -22.80 -22.50
CA GLY A 49 -38.40 -23.59 -21.52
C GLY A 49 -36.99 -23.00 -21.30
N PRO A 50 -36.27 -23.44 -20.25
CA PRO A 50 -34.97 -22.87 -19.89
C PRO A 50 -33.94 -23.01 -21.04
N GLY A 51 -33.27 -21.91 -21.38
CA GLY A 51 -32.48 -21.82 -22.61
C GLY A 51 -31.56 -20.60 -22.70
N ASN A 52 -30.37 -20.80 -23.26
CA ASN A 52 -29.33 -19.77 -23.38
C ASN A 52 -29.52 -18.79 -24.56
N THR A 53 -30.65 -18.86 -25.27
CA THR A 53 -31.02 -17.93 -26.35
C THR A 53 -32.47 -17.45 -26.20
N ASN A 54 -33.00 -17.49 -24.97
CA ASN A 54 -34.34 -16.98 -24.68
C ASN A 54 -34.33 -15.43 -24.76
N PRO A 55 -35.47 -14.78 -25.06
CA PRO A 55 -35.63 -13.36 -24.81
C PRO A 55 -35.44 -13.07 -23.32
N VAL A 56 -35.04 -11.84 -22.99
CA VAL A 56 -34.84 -11.40 -21.61
C VAL A 56 -35.96 -10.45 -21.21
N TRP A 57 -36.61 -10.75 -20.08
CA TRP A 57 -37.64 -9.94 -19.46
C TRP A 57 -37.32 -9.68 -17.98
N THR A 58 -37.72 -8.52 -17.46
CA THR A 58 -37.55 -8.18 -16.06
C THR A 58 -38.74 -8.57 -15.20
N ASP A 59 -38.43 -9.05 -14.00
CA ASP A 59 -39.35 -9.36 -12.91
C ASP A 59 -38.66 -9.09 -11.56
N GLN A 60 -39.13 -8.08 -10.82
CA GLN A 60 -38.63 -7.77 -9.47
C GLN A 60 -39.45 -8.43 -8.35
N ASN A 61 -40.46 -9.23 -8.69
CA ASN A 61 -41.19 -9.98 -7.67
C ASN A 61 -40.37 -11.20 -7.20
N VAL A 62 -40.66 -11.67 -5.99
CA VAL A 62 -39.86 -12.71 -5.33
C VAL A 62 -40.01 -14.04 -6.07
N ALA A 63 -38.89 -14.59 -6.57
CA ALA A 63 -38.86 -15.92 -7.17
C ALA A 63 -38.74 -17.01 -6.10
N ILE A 64 -37.83 -16.81 -5.14
CA ILE A 64 -37.64 -17.70 -3.99
C ILE A 64 -37.80 -16.94 -2.68
N TYR A 65 -38.69 -17.41 -1.79
CA TYR A 65 -38.82 -16.92 -0.42
C TYR A 65 -38.59 -18.04 0.59
N ALA A 66 -37.63 -17.84 1.49
CA ALA A 66 -37.37 -18.72 2.63
C ALA A 66 -37.42 -17.91 3.95
N GLY A 67 -38.55 -17.93 4.64
CA GLY A 67 -38.80 -17.09 5.83
C GLY A 67 -37.89 -17.33 7.04
N ASP A 68 -37.11 -18.42 7.04
CA ASP A 68 -36.20 -18.81 8.13
C ASP A 68 -34.75 -18.97 7.65
N GLY A 69 -34.50 -19.63 6.50
CA GLY A 69 -33.13 -19.75 5.97
C GLY A 69 -33.02 -20.44 4.61
N PHE A 70 -31.94 -20.18 3.87
CA PHE A 70 -31.70 -20.79 2.55
C PHE A 70 -30.35 -21.51 2.51
N GLN A 71 -30.38 -22.82 2.28
CA GLN A 71 -29.19 -23.67 2.29
C GLN A 71 -28.96 -24.30 0.92
N VAL A 72 -27.81 -24.01 0.32
CA VAL A 72 -27.31 -24.64 -0.91
C VAL A 72 -26.18 -25.60 -0.55
N ARG A 73 -26.28 -26.85 -1.01
CA ARG A 73 -25.35 -27.95 -0.67
C ARG A 73 -24.97 -28.79 -1.89
N GLN A 74 -23.97 -29.66 -1.70
CA GLN A 74 -23.50 -30.64 -2.68
C GLN A 74 -23.08 -30.01 -4.02
N ALA A 75 -23.89 -30.18 -5.08
CA ALA A 75 -23.64 -29.69 -6.43
C ALA A 75 -24.91 -29.12 -7.09
N ALA A 76 -25.84 -28.55 -6.30
CA ALA A 76 -26.88 -27.66 -6.82
C ALA A 76 -26.26 -26.46 -7.56
N ALA A 77 -26.92 -25.92 -8.59
CA ALA A 77 -26.29 -25.09 -9.61
C ALA A 77 -26.70 -23.61 -9.56
N GLU A 78 -28.00 -23.28 -9.57
CA GLU A 78 -28.45 -21.89 -9.70
C GLU A 78 -29.88 -21.62 -9.22
N ALA A 79 -30.18 -20.35 -8.95
CA ALA A 79 -31.48 -19.82 -8.56
C ALA A 79 -31.79 -18.50 -9.30
N GLU A 80 -32.67 -18.56 -10.30
CA GLU A 80 -33.11 -17.41 -11.10
C GLU A 80 -34.14 -16.54 -10.36
N GLY A 81 -34.16 -15.24 -10.67
CA GLY A 81 -35.08 -14.27 -10.07
C GLY A 81 -34.65 -13.77 -8.69
N VAL A 82 -35.48 -12.93 -8.06
CA VAL A 82 -35.15 -12.33 -6.75
C VAL A 82 -35.28 -13.37 -5.64
N VAL A 83 -34.21 -13.55 -4.86
CA VAL A 83 -34.14 -14.50 -3.74
C VAL A 83 -34.18 -13.73 -2.40
N VAL A 84 -35.18 -14.03 -1.57
CA VAL A 84 -35.40 -13.38 -0.27
C VAL A 84 -35.36 -14.41 0.87
N VAL A 85 -34.57 -14.14 1.89
CA VAL A 85 -34.30 -15.04 3.03
C VAL A 85 -34.52 -14.29 4.34
N GLY A 86 -35.41 -14.78 5.20
CA GLY A 86 -35.78 -14.11 6.45
C GLY A 86 -34.70 -14.15 7.54
N GLY A 87 -33.98 -15.28 7.62
CA GLY A 87 -32.79 -15.48 8.46
C GLY A 87 -31.55 -15.74 7.61
N ASP A 88 -30.80 -16.80 7.94
CA ASP A 88 -29.46 -17.03 7.39
C ASP A 88 -29.47 -17.69 5.99
N ALA A 89 -28.53 -17.27 5.12
CA ALA A 89 -28.24 -17.92 3.85
C ALA A 89 -26.88 -18.66 3.90
N SER A 90 -26.77 -19.80 3.20
CA SER A 90 -25.60 -20.66 3.33
C SER A 90 -25.30 -21.46 2.05
N PHE A 91 -24.20 -21.14 1.40
CA PHE A 91 -23.73 -21.69 0.12
C PHE A 91 -22.48 -22.56 0.32
N ASP A 92 -22.67 -23.78 0.82
CA ASP A 92 -21.58 -24.74 1.09
C ASP A 92 -21.67 -25.96 0.15
N LYS A 93 -21.18 -25.77 -1.07
CA LYS A 93 -21.15 -26.82 -2.09
C LYS A 93 -19.94 -27.72 -1.85
N SER A 94 -20.20 -28.95 -1.40
CA SER A 94 -19.15 -29.96 -1.17
C SER A 94 -18.47 -30.46 -2.46
N ALA A 95 -19.00 -30.12 -3.64
CA ALA A 95 -18.33 -30.28 -4.92
C ALA A 95 -17.53 -29.03 -5.37
N GLY A 96 -17.71 -27.91 -4.67
CA GLY A 96 -17.20 -26.58 -5.02
C GLY A 96 -17.87 -25.96 -6.25
N GLY A 97 -17.27 -24.88 -6.74
CA GLY A 97 -17.70 -24.14 -7.93
C GLY A 97 -18.76 -23.08 -7.66
N ARG A 98 -19.23 -22.43 -8.74
CA ARG A 98 -20.20 -21.32 -8.71
C ARG A 98 -21.59 -21.77 -8.30
N PHE A 99 -22.34 -20.93 -7.60
CA PHE A 99 -23.80 -21.00 -7.51
C PHE A 99 -24.38 -19.67 -7.97
N ASN A 100 -25.15 -19.68 -9.06
CA ASN A 100 -25.64 -18.45 -9.69
C ASN A 100 -26.95 -17.96 -9.04
N VAL A 101 -27.11 -16.66 -8.82
CA VAL A 101 -28.31 -16.04 -8.24
C VAL A 101 -28.78 -14.85 -9.08
N GLY A 102 -30.09 -14.72 -9.26
CA GLY A 102 -30.72 -13.64 -10.02
C GLY A 102 -30.67 -13.89 -11.52
N TRP A 103 -29.54 -13.56 -12.14
CA TRP A 103 -29.24 -13.97 -13.52
C TRP A 103 -28.38 -15.22 -13.52
N VAL A 104 -28.81 -16.21 -14.29
CA VAL A 104 -28.26 -17.57 -14.23
C VAL A 104 -27.74 -18.03 -15.58
N GLY A 105 -27.20 -19.26 -15.67
CA GLY A 105 -26.50 -19.76 -16.87
C GLY A 105 -27.44 -20.23 -17.98
N VAL A 106 -28.51 -20.95 -17.63
CA VAL A 106 -29.51 -21.47 -18.58
C VAL A 106 -30.92 -21.30 -18.00
N GLY A 107 -31.30 -20.05 -17.79
CA GLY A 107 -32.57 -19.67 -17.16
C GLY A 107 -33.79 -19.69 -18.08
N SER A 108 -34.94 -19.35 -17.51
CA SER A 108 -36.16 -19.01 -18.26
C SER A 108 -35.96 -17.77 -19.15
N GLY A 109 -35.10 -16.83 -18.71
CA GLY A 109 -34.98 -15.49 -19.28
C GLY A 109 -35.83 -14.43 -18.56
N VAL A 110 -36.54 -14.80 -17.48
CA VAL A 110 -37.33 -13.87 -16.65
C VAL A 110 -36.58 -13.61 -15.35
N VAL A 111 -35.88 -12.48 -15.29
CA VAL A 111 -34.77 -12.22 -14.36
C VAL A 111 -34.95 -10.86 -13.67
N PRO A 112 -34.22 -10.57 -12.56
CA PRO A 112 -34.25 -9.22 -11.96
C PRO A 112 -33.64 -8.18 -12.90
N LEU A 113 -33.88 -6.88 -12.69
CA LEU A 113 -33.16 -5.84 -13.43
C LEU A 113 -31.67 -5.84 -13.06
N PRO A 114 -30.73 -5.73 -14.03
CA PRO A 114 -29.31 -5.56 -13.74
C PRO A 114 -29.03 -4.35 -12.84
N GLY A 115 -28.07 -4.48 -11.93
CA GLY A 115 -27.75 -3.42 -10.97
C GLY A 115 -28.87 -3.15 -9.96
N THR A 116 -29.62 -4.20 -9.58
CA THR A 116 -30.59 -4.16 -8.47
C THR A 116 -30.45 -5.39 -7.57
N THR A 117 -31.08 -5.36 -6.38
CA THR A 117 -31.04 -6.46 -5.41
C THR A 117 -31.58 -7.78 -5.97
N MET A 118 -30.69 -8.76 -6.11
CA MET A 118 -31.03 -10.12 -6.54
C MET A 118 -31.03 -11.12 -5.38
N LEU A 119 -30.33 -10.80 -4.28
CA LEU A 119 -30.28 -11.60 -3.07
C LEU A 119 -30.46 -10.72 -1.82
N ALA A 120 -31.52 -10.95 -1.05
CA ALA A 120 -31.84 -10.24 0.17
C ALA A 120 -31.90 -11.22 1.35
N VAL A 121 -31.13 -10.98 2.42
CA VAL A 121 -30.93 -11.91 3.53
C VAL A 121 -30.99 -11.16 4.86
N GLY A 122 -31.93 -11.54 5.74
CA GLY A 122 -32.10 -10.89 7.05
C GLY A 122 -31.06 -11.27 8.10
N GLY A 123 -30.47 -12.47 7.97
CA GLY A 123 -29.40 -13.00 8.83
C GLY A 123 -28.01 -12.90 8.19
N ASP A 124 -27.14 -13.85 8.54
CA ASP A 124 -25.78 -13.97 7.97
C ASP A 124 -25.80 -14.64 6.58
N VAL A 125 -24.81 -14.33 5.72
CA VAL A 125 -24.53 -15.06 4.47
C VAL A 125 -23.23 -15.82 4.62
N SER A 126 -23.29 -17.16 4.56
CA SER A 126 -22.10 -18.02 4.58
C SER A 126 -21.80 -18.62 3.21
N VAL A 127 -20.54 -18.61 2.77
CA VAL A 127 -20.06 -19.25 1.54
C VAL A 127 -18.89 -20.18 1.87
N GLY A 128 -19.04 -21.47 1.58
CA GLY A 128 -18.02 -22.48 1.86
C GLY A 128 -16.76 -22.26 1.01
N ALA A 129 -15.58 -22.57 1.56
CA ALA A 129 -14.29 -22.15 1.00
C ALA A 129 -13.97 -22.62 -0.44
N THR A 130 -14.69 -23.61 -0.98
CA THR A 130 -14.57 -24.09 -2.38
C THR A 130 -15.71 -23.61 -3.29
N THR A 131 -16.66 -22.85 -2.75
CA THR A 131 -17.85 -22.32 -3.42
C THR A 131 -17.61 -20.87 -3.81
N VAL A 132 -18.19 -20.43 -4.93
CA VAL A 132 -18.34 -19.00 -5.24
C VAL A 132 -19.84 -18.70 -5.34
N LEU A 133 -20.31 -17.70 -4.59
CA LEU A 133 -21.63 -17.12 -4.78
C LEU A 133 -21.55 -16.11 -5.93
N ASP A 134 -22.27 -16.37 -7.01
CA ASP A 134 -22.20 -15.61 -8.25
C ASP A 134 -23.54 -14.91 -8.48
N VAL A 135 -23.58 -13.58 -8.46
CA VAL A 135 -24.81 -12.79 -8.44
C VAL A 135 -24.82 -11.88 -9.65
N GLY A 136 -25.87 -12.00 -10.47
CA GLY A 136 -25.97 -11.21 -11.70
C GLY A 136 -24.99 -11.63 -12.82
N ALA A 137 -24.57 -12.90 -12.88
CA ALA A 137 -23.53 -13.43 -13.78
C ALA A 137 -23.66 -13.03 -15.27
N ASN A 138 -24.88 -12.83 -15.76
CA ASN A 138 -25.18 -12.45 -17.13
C ASN A 138 -25.93 -11.10 -17.22
N ALA A 139 -25.99 -10.31 -16.15
CA ALA A 139 -26.83 -9.12 -16.01
C ALA A 139 -26.25 -7.92 -16.78
N PHE A 140 -26.44 -7.93 -18.10
CA PHE A 140 -26.08 -6.85 -19.01
C PHE A 140 -27.28 -5.97 -19.35
N ASP A 141 -27.15 -4.65 -19.22
CA ASP A 141 -28.02 -3.66 -19.88
C ASP A 141 -27.18 -2.66 -20.68
N GLY A 142 -27.69 -2.15 -21.81
CA GLY A 142 -26.97 -1.28 -22.74
C GLY A 142 -25.71 -1.89 -23.39
N GLY A 143 -25.30 -3.10 -22.99
CA GLY A 143 -24.01 -3.72 -23.31
C GLY A 143 -22.97 -3.60 -22.18
N GLN A 144 -23.33 -2.94 -21.07
CA GLN A 144 -22.57 -2.87 -19.83
C GLN A 144 -23.03 -3.98 -18.87
N LEU A 145 -22.09 -4.67 -18.23
CA LEU A 145 -22.40 -5.60 -17.13
C LEU A 145 -22.67 -4.76 -15.88
N LEU A 146 -23.86 -4.89 -15.29
CA LEU A 146 -24.26 -4.19 -14.05
C LEU A 146 -24.42 -5.14 -12.86
N GLY A 147 -24.49 -6.46 -13.11
CA GLY A 147 -24.51 -7.45 -12.04
C GLY A 147 -25.79 -7.44 -11.22
N GLY A 148 -25.70 -7.81 -9.94
CA GLY A 148 -26.83 -7.81 -9.03
C GLY A 148 -26.42 -7.61 -7.58
N ASP A 149 -27.19 -6.83 -6.84
CA ASP A 149 -26.85 -6.46 -5.47
C ASP A 149 -27.24 -7.54 -4.45
N VAL A 150 -26.50 -7.53 -3.33
CA VAL A 150 -26.69 -8.43 -2.19
C VAL A 150 -26.91 -7.60 -0.92
N ALA A 151 -28.11 -7.70 -0.34
CA ALA A 151 -28.47 -7.04 0.91
C ALA A 151 -28.40 -8.02 2.08
N ILE A 152 -27.61 -7.71 3.12
CA ILE A 152 -27.34 -8.61 4.25
C ILE A 152 -27.61 -7.90 5.59
N GLY A 153 -28.53 -8.44 6.37
CA GLY A 153 -28.87 -7.94 7.70
C GLY A 153 -27.80 -8.24 8.75
N GLY A 154 -27.25 -9.46 8.72
CA GLY A 154 -26.11 -9.92 9.50
C GLY A 154 -24.77 -9.61 8.82
N GLN A 155 -23.88 -10.60 8.73
CA GLN A 155 -22.54 -10.49 8.13
C GLN A 155 -22.30 -11.56 7.06
N SER A 156 -21.36 -11.29 6.16
CA SER A 156 -20.81 -12.24 5.19
C SER A 156 -19.70 -13.10 5.83
N ILE A 157 -19.62 -14.39 5.46
CA ILE A 157 -18.73 -15.39 6.07
C ILE A 157 -18.16 -16.32 4.96
N PRO A 158 -16.90 -16.16 4.50
CA PRO A 158 -15.91 -15.18 4.96
C PRO A 158 -16.36 -13.74 4.71
N ASP A 159 -15.92 -12.82 5.56
CA ASP A 159 -16.24 -11.40 5.47
C ASP A 159 -15.73 -10.82 4.14
N TYR A 160 -16.66 -10.32 3.32
CA TYR A 160 -16.43 -9.73 2.01
C TYR A 160 -15.41 -8.59 2.07
N GLU A 161 -15.53 -7.73 3.09
CA GLU A 161 -14.64 -6.58 3.35
C GLU A 161 -13.19 -7.03 3.60
N LEU A 162 -13.03 -8.22 4.19
CA LEU A 162 -11.70 -8.79 4.50
C LEU A 162 -11.19 -9.70 3.38
N SER A 163 -12.05 -10.39 2.64
CA SER A 163 -11.69 -11.38 1.62
C SER A 163 -12.87 -11.78 0.70
N GLY A 164 -13.33 -10.87 -0.16
CA GLY A 164 -14.40 -11.11 -1.15
C GLY A 164 -14.20 -12.23 -2.19
N LEU A 165 -13.13 -13.04 -2.12
CA LEU A 165 -12.79 -14.09 -3.10
C LEU A 165 -13.84 -15.20 -3.31
N ASN A 166 -14.86 -15.29 -2.44
CA ASN A 166 -15.95 -16.24 -2.53
C ASN A 166 -17.26 -15.62 -3.08
N TYR A 167 -17.23 -14.36 -3.50
CA TYR A 167 -18.37 -13.59 -4.00
C TYR A 167 -18.02 -12.95 -5.34
N GLU A 168 -18.86 -13.13 -6.36
CA GLU A 168 -18.69 -12.52 -7.68
C GLU A 168 -20.00 -11.80 -8.02
N LEU A 169 -20.00 -10.47 -7.87
CA LEU A 169 -21.22 -9.64 -7.92
C LEU A 169 -21.44 -8.99 -9.30
N ASN A 170 -20.49 -9.20 -10.23
CA ASN A 170 -20.59 -8.78 -11.63
C ASN A 170 -20.83 -7.27 -11.82
N ASN A 171 -20.19 -6.43 -10.99
CA ASN A 171 -20.36 -4.97 -10.83
C ASN A 171 -21.56 -4.52 -9.97
N GLY A 172 -22.37 -5.45 -9.46
CA GLY A 172 -23.30 -5.19 -8.36
C GLY A 172 -22.60 -5.04 -7.01
N THR A 173 -23.34 -4.57 -6.01
CA THR A 173 -22.84 -4.25 -4.66
C THR A 173 -23.16 -5.34 -3.63
N LEU A 174 -22.47 -5.33 -2.49
CA LEU A 174 -22.84 -6.11 -1.31
C LEU A 174 -22.84 -5.18 -0.10
N THR A 175 -24.00 -5.03 0.54
CA THR A 175 -24.16 -4.23 1.76
C THR A 175 -24.47 -5.15 2.93
N GLN A 176 -23.67 -5.07 3.99
CA GLN A 176 -23.81 -5.94 5.18
C GLN A 176 -23.93 -5.17 6.49
N GLY A 177 -24.58 -5.77 7.48
CA GLY A 177 -24.90 -5.15 8.77
C GLY A 177 -26.16 -4.29 8.75
N MET A 178 -27.02 -4.44 7.74
CA MET A 178 -28.24 -3.64 7.55
C MET A 178 -29.34 -3.92 8.60
N GLY A 179 -29.20 -5.00 9.38
CA GLY A 179 -30.27 -5.51 10.22
C GLY A 179 -31.55 -5.77 9.43
N ALA A 180 -32.69 -5.33 9.98
CA ALA A 180 -34.00 -5.55 9.36
C ALA A 180 -34.20 -4.81 8.01
N ALA A 181 -33.37 -3.84 7.65
CA ALA A 181 -33.50 -3.10 6.39
C ALA A 181 -33.25 -4.00 5.16
N ALA A 182 -32.35 -4.99 5.25
CA ALA A 182 -32.01 -5.90 4.15
C ALA A 182 -33.21 -6.64 3.54
N ILE A 183 -34.29 -6.83 4.30
CA ILE A 183 -35.53 -7.49 3.85
C ILE A 183 -36.78 -6.62 4.08
N ALA A 184 -36.62 -5.33 4.39
CA ALA A 184 -37.75 -4.44 4.70
C ALA A 184 -38.84 -4.39 3.61
N PRO A 185 -38.51 -4.35 2.29
CA PRO A 185 -39.52 -4.40 1.22
C PRO A 185 -40.42 -5.64 1.22
N TRP A 186 -39.94 -6.75 1.78
CA TRP A 186 -40.63 -8.04 1.84
C TRP A 186 -41.01 -8.46 3.27
N SER A 187 -41.02 -7.50 4.21
CA SER A 187 -41.27 -7.74 5.64
C SER A 187 -42.66 -8.32 5.95
N THR A 188 -43.63 -8.17 5.05
CA THR A 188 -44.98 -8.76 5.14
C THR A 188 -45.12 -10.11 4.41
N TRP A 189 -44.17 -10.48 3.56
CA TRP A 189 -44.30 -11.58 2.59
C TRP A 189 -44.63 -12.93 3.23
N GLY A 190 -44.03 -13.24 4.38
CA GLY A 190 -44.33 -14.46 5.13
C GLY A 190 -45.80 -14.59 5.58
N SER A 191 -46.48 -13.46 5.79
CA SER A 191 -47.92 -13.42 6.08
C SER A 191 -48.79 -13.46 4.81
N GLU A 192 -48.29 -12.93 3.69
CA GLU A 192 -48.96 -12.96 2.39
C GLU A 192 -48.98 -14.40 1.82
N ILE A 193 -47.86 -15.13 1.85
CA ILE A 193 -47.83 -16.53 1.41
C ILE A 193 -48.72 -17.44 2.26
N ALA A 194 -48.91 -17.11 3.55
CA ALA A 194 -49.84 -17.82 4.43
C ALA A 194 -51.31 -17.46 4.15
N ALA A 195 -51.59 -16.19 3.82
CA ALA A 195 -52.93 -15.73 3.46
C ALA A 195 -53.40 -16.31 2.12
N GLU A 196 -52.54 -16.28 1.08
CA GLU A 196 -52.86 -16.84 -0.24
C GLU A 196 -52.99 -18.35 -0.20
N SER A 197 -52.12 -19.07 0.52
CA SER A 197 -52.24 -20.52 0.68
C SER A 197 -53.58 -20.93 1.32
N ALA A 198 -54.04 -20.20 2.33
CA ALA A 198 -55.35 -20.41 2.95
C ALA A 198 -56.52 -19.93 2.06
N GLY A 199 -56.29 -18.93 1.21
CA GLY A 199 -57.24 -18.49 0.18
C GLY A 199 -57.48 -19.56 -0.88
N PHE A 200 -56.40 -20.18 -1.37
CA PHE A 200 -56.42 -21.29 -2.33
C PHE A 200 -57.06 -22.56 -1.77
N ASP A 201 -56.76 -22.91 -0.51
CA ASP A 201 -57.37 -24.06 0.20
C ASP A 201 -58.89 -23.86 0.43
N ALA A 202 -59.34 -22.62 0.58
CA ALA A 202 -60.76 -22.29 0.73
C ALA A 202 -61.57 -22.30 -0.59
N LEU A 203 -60.92 -22.48 -1.76
CA LEU A 203 -61.62 -22.53 -3.05
C LEU A 203 -62.28 -23.90 -3.28
N PRO A 204 -63.53 -23.97 -3.77
CA PRO A 204 -64.16 -25.23 -4.12
C PRO A 204 -63.54 -25.82 -5.41
N PRO A 205 -63.28 -27.13 -5.47
CA PRO A 205 -62.83 -27.79 -6.71
C PRO A 205 -63.76 -27.57 -7.89
N THR A 206 -63.18 -27.22 -9.03
CA THR A 206 -63.88 -27.06 -10.31
C THR A 206 -63.72 -28.29 -11.19
N GLY A 207 -62.54 -28.94 -11.13
CA GLY A 207 -62.17 -30.10 -11.94
C GLY A 207 -62.35 -31.43 -11.24
N THR A 208 -61.80 -32.48 -11.84
CA THR A 208 -61.77 -33.84 -11.29
C THR A 208 -60.39 -34.47 -11.42
N ILE A 209 -60.06 -35.41 -10.52
CA ILE A 209 -58.79 -36.13 -10.53
C ILE A 209 -59.01 -37.61 -10.87
N THR A 210 -58.26 -38.12 -11.84
CA THR A 210 -58.21 -39.55 -12.18
C THR A 210 -56.84 -40.12 -11.83
N ILE A 211 -56.81 -41.18 -11.02
CA ILE A 211 -55.59 -41.92 -10.67
C ILE A 211 -55.42 -43.07 -11.66
N GLY A 212 -54.33 -43.07 -12.44
CA GLY A 212 -54.04 -44.09 -13.44
C GLY A 212 -52.55 -44.28 -13.69
N ALA A 213 -52.14 -44.41 -14.96
CA ALA A 213 -50.73 -44.38 -15.34
C ALA A 213 -50.13 -42.96 -15.24
N LEU A 214 -50.97 -41.94 -15.40
CA LEU A 214 -50.77 -40.57 -14.96
C LEU A 214 -51.74 -40.29 -13.80
N LEU A 215 -51.40 -39.34 -12.94
CA LEU A 215 -52.37 -38.61 -12.12
C LEU A 215 -52.90 -37.45 -12.97
N THR A 216 -54.13 -37.59 -13.45
CA THR A 216 -54.71 -36.65 -14.40
C THR A 216 -55.66 -35.68 -13.71
N PHE A 217 -55.37 -34.39 -13.83
CA PHE A 217 -56.18 -33.26 -13.40
C PHE A 217 -57.02 -32.77 -14.59
N THR A 218 -58.31 -33.09 -14.63
CA THR A 218 -59.22 -32.71 -15.73
C THR A 218 -60.07 -31.51 -15.33
N GLY A 219 -59.87 -30.38 -16.00
CA GLY A 219 -60.61 -29.14 -15.75
C GLY A 219 -62.06 -29.17 -16.25
N ASP A 220 -62.85 -28.17 -15.85
CA ASP A 220 -64.24 -28.01 -16.31
C ASP A 220 -64.38 -27.42 -17.73
N GLY A 221 -63.27 -26.96 -18.33
CA GLY A 221 -63.24 -26.36 -19.66
C GLY A 221 -63.86 -24.95 -19.77
N THR A 222 -64.14 -24.28 -18.64
CA THR A 222 -64.80 -22.95 -18.63
C THR A 222 -64.31 -21.97 -17.57
N SER A 223 -63.88 -22.43 -16.39
CA SER A 223 -63.44 -21.57 -15.28
C SER A 223 -62.03 -21.02 -15.50
N ALA A 224 -61.85 -19.72 -15.26
CA ALA A 224 -60.54 -19.04 -15.34
C ALA A 224 -59.56 -19.43 -14.20
N THR A 225 -60.05 -20.15 -13.20
CA THR A 225 -59.25 -20.81 -12.17
C THR A 225 -59.75 -22.24 -12.06
N GLN A 226 -58.85 -23.20 -12.23
CA GLN A 226 -59.13 -24.63 -12.11
C GLN A 226 -58.58 -25.13 -10.77
N VAL A 227 -59.44 -25.65 -9.90
CA VAL A 227 -59.09 -26.03 -8.52
C VAL A 227 -59.24 -27.53 -8.33
N PHE A 228 -58.26 -28.14 -7.68
CA PHE A 228 -58.16 -29.58 -7.46
C PHE A 228 -57.60 -29.91 -6.06
N ASP A 229 -58.25 -30.80 -5.31
CA ASP A 229 -57.77 -31.27 -4.01
C ASP A 229 -57.17 -32.67 -4.12
N VAL A 230 -55.90 -32.85 -3.72
CA VAL A 230 -55.20 -34.14 -3.74
C VAL A 230 -54.55 -34.44 -2.39
N GLY A 231 -54.69 -35.69 -1.90
CA GLY A 231 -53.97 -36.12 -0.71
C GLY A 231 -52.48 -36.34 -0.99
N ALA A 232 -51.60 -35.85 -0.11
CA ALA A 232 -50.14 -35.94 -0.27
C ALA A 232 -49.62 -37.36 -0.58
N ALA A 233 -50.23 -38.39 0.02
CA ALA A 233 -49.88 -39.80 -0.24
C ALA A 233 -50.24 -40.26 -1.68
N THR A 234 -51.30 -39.72 -2.27
CA THR A 234 -51.67 -39.97 -3.67
C THR A 234 -50.71 -39.28 -4.62
N LEU A 235 -50.32 -38.04 -4.32
CA LEU A 235 -49.34 -37.28 -5.11
C LEU A 235 -47.96 -37.94 -5.07
N ALA A 236 -47.46 -38.30 -3.88
CA ALA A 236 -46.20 -39.03 -3.70
C ALA A 236 -46.19 -40.41 -4.41
N GLY A 237 -47.33 -41.08 -4.49
CA GLY A 237 -47.50 -42.34 -5.22
C GLY A 237 -47.56 -42.21 -6.75
N SER A 238 -47.62 -40.98 -7.29
CA SER A 238 -47.94 -40.71 -8.70
C SER A 238 -46.87 -39.83 -9.37
N PRO A 239 -45.83 -40.42 -9.99
CA PRO A 239 -44.72 -39.66 -10.56
C PRO A 239 -45.00 -39.06 -11.95
N ALA A 240 -46.05 -39.51 -12.65
CA ALA A 240 -46.43 -38.94 -13.96
C ALA A 240 -47.69 -38.08 -13.80
N ILE A 241 -47.61 -36.83 -14.23
CA ILE A 241 -48.68 -35.83 -14.11
C ILE A 241 -49.32 -35.59 -15.47
N GLY A 242 -50.64 -35.46 -15.50
CA GLY A 242 -51.40 -35.06 -16.69
C GLY A 242 -52.39 -33.94 -16.39
N PHE A 243 -52.53 -33.02 -17.33
CA PHE A 243 -53.61 -32.05 -17.38
C PHE A 243 -54.49 -32.35 -18.60
N GLU A 244 -55.79 -32.19 -18.49
CA GLU A 244 -56.73 -32.37 -19.61
C GLU A 244 -57.82 -31.30 -19.52
N ASN A 245 -58.24 -30.72 -20.65
CA ASN A 245 -59.37 -29.78 -20.70
C ASN A 245 -59.21 -28.55 -19.76
N ILE A 246 -57.99 -28.05 -19.62
CA ILE A 246 -57.68 -26.78 -18.94
C ILE A 246 -57.86 -25.63 -19.94
N PRO A 247 -58.63 -24.56 -19.63
CA PRO A 247 -58.78 -23.44 -20.56
C PRO A 247 -57.47 -22.66 -20.78
N ASP A 248 -57.32 -22.10 -21.99
CA ASP A 248 -56.25 -21.16 -22.30
C ASP A 248 -56.24 -19.99 -21.30
N GLY A 249 -55.08 -19.72 -20.70
CA GLY A 249 -54.90 -18.65 -19.72
C GLY A 249 -55.55 -18.89 -18.34
N ALA A 250 -56.16 -20.05 -18.07
CA ALA A 250 -56.68 -20.35 -16.74
C ALA A 250 -55.55 -20.66 -15.74
N ALA A 251 -55.64 -20.11 -14.52
CA ALA A 251 -54.81 -20.53 -13.40
C ALA A 251 -55.18 -21.95 -12.96
N VAL A 252 -54.21 -22.74 -12.49
CA VAL A 252 -54.40 -24.11 -12.00
C VAL A 252 -53.87 -24.21 -10.57
N ILE A 253 -54.77 -24.46 -9.62
CA ILE A 253 -54.48 -24.56 -8.19
C ILE A 253 -54.67 -26.01 -7.76
N ILE A 254 -53.62 -26.59 -7.16
CA ILE A 254 -53.62 -27.97 -6.67
C ILE A 254 -53.35 -27.92 -5.16
N ASN A 255 -54.41 -28.05 -4.37
CA ASN A 255 -54.34 -28.11 -2.91
C ASN A 255 -53.86 -29.51 -2.50
N VAL A 256 -52.74 -29.59 -1.79
CA VAL A 256 -52.12 -30.86 -1.37
C VAL A 256 -52.33 -31.05 0.13
N ALA A 257 -53.32 -31.87 0.47
CA ALA A 257 -53.73 -32.10 1.86
C ALA A 257 -52.78 -33.06 2.59
N GLY A 258 -52.35 -32.64 3.79
CA GLY A 258 -51.48 -33.39 4.70
C GLY A 258 -49.98 -33.45 4.33
N GLY A 259 -49.19 -34.05 5.23
CA GLY A 259 -47.74 -34.26 5.10
C GLY A 259 -47.19 -35.12 6.24
N PRO A 260 -45.86 -35.33 6.34
CA PRO A 260 -44.83 -34.89 5.40
C PRO A 260 -44.92 -35.61 4.05
N VAL A 261 -44.29 -35.05 3.01
CA VAL A 261 -44.39 -35.59 1.63
C VAL A 261 -43.05 -35.56 0.91
N THR A 262 -42.73 -36.66 0.22
CA THR A 262 -41.69 -36.69 -0.82
C THR A 262 -42.38 -36.91 -2.14
N TRP A 263 -42.31 -35.95 -3.06
CA TRP A 263 -42.91 -36.03 -4.38
C TRP A 263 -41.79 -36.01 -5.43
N ALA A 264 -41.80 -37.01 -6.31
CA ALA A 264 -40.71 -37.28 -7.23
C ALA A 264 -41.22 -37.45 -8.68
N PRO A 265 -41.73 -36.39 -9.31
CA PRO A 265 -42.25 -36.47 -10.67
C PRO A 265 -41.15 -36.84 -11.69
N ASN A 266 -41.57 -37.55 -12.73
CA ASN A 266 -40.71 -38.00 -13.84
C ASN A 266 -41.30 -37.70 -15.23
N TYR A 267 -42.49 -37.09 -15.30
CA TYR A 267 -43.20 -36.75 -16.54
C TYR A 267 -44.33 -35.75 -16.28
N PHE A 268 -44.49 -34.77 -17.16
CA PHE A 268 -45.68 -33.89 -17.21
C PHE A 268 -46.24 -33.86 -18.65
N ALA A 269 -47.56 -33.80 -18.79
CA ALA A 269 -48.23 -33.58 -20.08
C ALA A 269 -49.54 -32.79 -19.94
N GLU A 270 -49.99 -32.19 -21.04
CA GLU A 270 -51.35 -31.68 -21.20
C GLU A 270 -51.97 -32.15 -22.52
N ASP A 271 -53.25 -32.56 -22.49
CA ASP A 271 -54.02 -33.07 -23.63
C ASP A 271 -53.23 -34.11 -24.47
N GLY A 272 -52.48 -34.98 -23.78
CA GLY A 272 -51.59 -36.00 -24.36
C GLY A 272 -50.23 -35.53 -24.90
N VAL A 273 -49.87 -34.25 -24.79
CA VAL A 273 -48.59 -33.67 -25.24
C VAL A 273 -47.64 -33.45 -24.06
N ARG A 274 -46.40 -33.96 -24.15
CA ARG A 274 -45.39 -33.80 -23.09
C ARG A 274 -45.02 -32.32 -22.87
N ALA A 275 -44.98 -31.90 -21.62
CA ALA A 275 -44.66 -30.54 -21.20
C ALA A 275 -43.29 -30.39 -20.52
N ASP A 276 -42.78 -31.41 -19.80
CA ASP A 276 -41.51 -31.35 -19.06
C ASP A 276 -40.24 -31.51 -19.93
N ASP A 277 -40.35 -31.20 -21.21
CA ASP A 277 -39.24 -31.12 -22.15
C ASP A 277 -39.00 -29.62 -22.42
N PRO A 278 -37.81 -29.04 -22.17
CA PRO A 278 -37.57 -27.60 -22.39
C PRO A 278 -37.85 -27.12 -23.82
N ALA A 279 -37.88 -28.01 -24.81
CA ALA A 279 -38.28 -27.69 -26.19
C ALA A 279 -39.81 -27.70 -26.41
N SER A 280 -40.62 -27.97 -25.39
CA SER A 280 -42.08 -28.02 -25.48
C SER A 280 -42.71 -26.63 -25.39
N PRO A 281 -43.65 -26.26 -26.27
CA PRO A 281 -44.37 -24.99 -26.18
C PRO A 281 -45.30 -24.91 -24.95
N LEU A 282 -45.52 -26.04 -24.24
CA LEU A 282 -46.31 -26.11 -23.02
C LEU A 282 -45.49 -25.84 -21.75
N PHE A 283 -44.15 -25.82 -21.82
CA PHE A 283 -43.28 -25.78 -20.64
C PHE A 283 -43.56 -24.57 -19.75
N GLY A 284 -43.37 -23.35 -20.29
CA GLY A 284 -43.62 -22.11 -19.54
C GLY A 284 -45.10 -21.87 -19.25
N VAL A 285 -46.00 -22.43 -20.06
CA VAL A 285 -47.47 -22.35 -19.82
C VAL A 285 -47.83 -23.06 -18.52
N LEU A 286 -47.35 -24.30 -18.32
CA LEU A 286 -47.60 -25.05 -17.09
C LEU A 286 -46.78 -24.49 -15.92
N ALA A 287 -45.53 -24.06 -16.15
CA ALA A 287 -44.68 -23.49 -15.10
C ALA A 287 -45.28 -22.20 -14.48
N ALA A 288 -45.77 -21.28 -15.32
CA ALA A 288 -46.38 -20.03 -14.86
C ALA A 288 -47.77 -20.24 -14.25
N ARG A 289 -48.63 -21.10 -14.85
CA ARG A 289 -50.05 -21.20 -14.44
C ARG A 289 -50.36 -22.27 -13.40
N THR A 290 -49.42 -23.10 -12.98
CA THR A 290 -49.68 -24.18 -11.99
C THR A 290 -49.15 -23.81 -10.60
N MET A 291 -49.98 -23.93 -9.56
CA MET A 291 -49.63 -23.70 -8.16
C MET A 291 -49.86 -24.98 -7.35
N TRP A 292 -48.78 -25.51 -6.76
CA TRP A 292 -48.78 -26.65 -5.85
C TRP A 292 -48.85 -26.14 -4.40
N ASN A 293 -50.07 -26.05 -3.87
CA ASN A 293 -50.38 -25.47 -2.57
C ASN A 293 -50.37 -26.54 -1.47
N PHE A 294 -49.24 -26.73 -0.80
CA PHE A 294 -49.08 -27.69 0.30
C PHE A 294 -49.54 -27.10 1.64
N ALA A 295 -50.80 -26.66 1.72
CA ALA A 295 -51.34 -25.84 2.82
C ALA A 295 -51.07 -26.41 4.23
N ASP A 296 -51.26 -27.73 4.43
CA ASP A 296 -51.03 -28.40 5.72
C ASP A 296 -49.56 -28.74 6.02
N ALA A 297 -48.67 -28.72 5.02
CA ALA A 297 -47.39 -29.41 5.11
C ALA A 297 -46.31 -28.55 5.81
N THR A 298 -45.58 -29.18 6.73
CA THR A 298 -44.40 -28.62 7.41
C THR A 298 -43.07 -29.23 6.94
N SER A 299 -43.14 -30.18 6.00
CA SER A 299 -41.97 -30.84 5.41
C SER A 299 -42.33 -31.45 4.05
N VAL A 300 -41.78 -30.84 3.00
CA VAL A 300 -41.97 -31.19 1.59
C VAL A 300 -40.59 -31.45 0.99
N HIS A 301 -40.41 -32.60 0.31
CA HIS A 301 -39.21 -32.89 -0.48
C HIS A 301 -39.60 -33.08 -1.95
N ILE A 302 -39.25 -32.08 -2.77
CA ILE A 302 -39.35 -32.09 -4.22
C ILE A 302 -38.12 -32.80 -4.80
N ALA A 303 -38.34 -33.88 -5.53
CA ALA A 303 -37.32 -34.76 -6.07
C ALA A 303 -37.72 -35.24 -7.48
N GLY A 304 -37.11 -36.32 -7.96
CA GLY A 304 -37.44 -36.92 -9.26
C GLY A 304 -36.35 -36.73 -10.30
N SER A 305 -36.74 -36.75 -11.56
CA SER A 305 -35.82 -36.65 -12.72
C SER A 305 -36.43 -35.89 -13.90
N SER A 306 -37.43 -35.07 -13.62
CA SER A 306 -38.16 -34.24 -14.57
C SER A 306 -37.97 -32.78 -14.18
N GLN A 307 -38.16 -31.88 -15.14
CA GLN A 307 -38.29 -30.46 -14.85
C GLN A 307 -39.64 -30.25 -14.15
N VAL A 308 -39.62 -29.91 -12.86
CA VAL A 308 -40.85 -29.75 -12.07
C VAL A 308 -41.53 -28.46 -12.51
N LEU A 309 -42.74 -28.58 -13.06
CA LEU A 309 -43.52 -27.45 -13.58
C LEU A 309 -44.55 -26.97 -12.55
N GLY A 310 -44.48 -25.69 -12.23
CA GLY A 310 -45.41 -24.99 -11.35
C GLY A 310 -44.73 -24.38 -10.13
N SER A 311 -45.32 -23.29 -9.64
CA SER A 311 -44.96 -22.67 -8.37
C SER A 311 -45.29 -23.60 -7.19
N ILE A 312 -44.45 -23.58 -6.15
CA ILE A 312 -44.58 -24.44 -4.96
C ILE A 312 -44.70 -23.57 -3.72
N LEU A 313 -45.80 -23.77 -2.97
CA LEU A 313 -46.18 -22.97 -1.81
C LEU A 313 -46.34 -23.87 -0.58
N VAL A 314 -45.52 -23.62 0.46
CA VAL A 314 -45.48 -24.39 1.71
C VAL A 314 -45.51 -23.42 2.90
N PRO A 315 -46.70 -22.93 3.33
CA PRO A 315 -46.83 -21.78 4.22
C PRO A 315 -46.39 -22.04 5.66
N ASN A 316 -46.33 -23.30 6.09
CA ASN A 316 -46.07 -23.69 7.47
C ASN A 316 -44.62 -24.15 7.63
N ALA A 317 -43.85 -23.46 8.48
CA ALA A 317 -42.47 -23.84 8.79
C ALA A 317 -42.38 -25.20 9.52
N ASN A 318 -41.25 -25.89 9.34
CA ASN A 318 -40.93 -27.11 10.09
C ASN A 318 -40.77 -26.80 11.58
N PRO A 319 -41.50 -27.47 12.50
CA PRO A 319 -41.35 -27.24 13.94
C PRO A 319 -40.00 -27.71 14.52
N ASP A 320 -39.21 -28.47 13.76
CA ASP A 320 -37.79 -28.69 14.02
C ASP A 320 -36.94 -27.86 13.04
N ALA A 321 -36.43 -26.72 13.50
CA ALA A 321 -35.58 -25.83 12.70
C ALA A 321 -34.24 -26.46 12.27
N ALA A 322 -33.86 -27.63 12.80
CA ALA A 322 -32.73 -28.40 12.28
C ALA A 322 -33.07 -29.20 11.00
N GLN A 323 -34.33 -29.15 10.54
CA GLN A 323 -34.81 -29.81 9.32
C GLN A 323 -35.37 -28.76 8.33
N PRO A 324 -35.12 -28.92 7.01
CA PRO A 324 -35.75 -28.05 6.02
C PRO A 324 -37.27 -28.24 6.01
N THR A 325 -37.97 -27.17 5.66
CA THR A 325 -39.41 -27.17 5.39
C THR A 325 -39.68 -27.55 3.94
N LEU A 326 -38.87 -27.01 3.02
CA LEU A 326 -38.87 -27.36 1.61
C LEU A 326 -37.47 -27.81 1.19
N ARG A 327 -37.32 -29.10 0.87
CA ARG A 327 -36.11 -29.66 0.28
C ARG A 327 -36.29 -29.83 -1.23
N VAL A 328 -35.31 -29.43 -2.01
CA VAL A 328 -35.31 -29.48 -3.47
C VAL A 328 -34.08 -30.26 -3.96
N THR A 329 -34.33 -31.39 -4.62
CA THR A 329 -33.30 -32.22 -5.27
C THR A 329 -33.66 -32.59 -6.71
N ALA A 330 -34.41 -31.73 -7.39
CA ALA A 330 -34.72 -31.74 -8.82
C ALA A 330 -34.84 -30.27 -9.28
N SER A 331 -34.69 -29.99 -10.58
CA SER A 331 -34.87 -28.62 -11.10
C SER A 331 -36.35 -28.20 -11.12
N THR A 332 -36.61 -26.92 -10.84
CA THR A 332 -37.96 -26.36 -10.57
C THR A 332 -38.24 -25.12 -11.40
N ASN A 333 -39.48 -24.95 -11.85
CA ASN A 333 -39.88 -23.96 -12.84
C ASN A 333 -41.19 -23.29 -12.38
N GLY A 334 -41.10 -22.08 -11.83
CA GLY A 334 -42.20 -21.42 -11.13
C GLY A 334 -41.68 -20.40 -10.12
N ARG A 335 -42.36 -20.31 -8.97
CA ARG A 335 -41.88 -19.71 -7.72
C ARG A 335 -41.63 -20.78 -6.64
N LEU A 336 -40.79 -20.51 -5.63
CA LEU A 336 -40.59 -21.37 -4.45
C LEU A 336 -40.80 -20.58 -3.14
N TYR A 337 -41.90 -20.83 -2.42
CA TYR A 337 -42.25 -20.08 -1.21
C TYR A 337 -42.43 -20.96 0.02
N THR A 338 -41.75 -20.62 1.11
CA THR A 338 -42.04 -21.15 2.45
C THR A 338 -41.65 -20.20 3.57
N ASN A 339 -42.36 -20.25 4.70
CA ASN A 339 -41.99 -19.54 5.93
C ASN A 339 -40.84 -20.20 6.71
N GLY A 340 -40.39 -21.40 6.31
CA GLY A 340 -39.29 -22.10 6.97
C GLY A 340 -38.01 -22.16 6.13
N THR A 341 -37.09 -23.04 6.50
CA THR A 341 -35.83 -23.23 5.76
C THR A 341 -36.05 -23.95 4.42
N ILE A 342 -35.46 -23.43 3.34
CA ILE A 342 -35.28 -24.13 2.06
C ILE A 342 -33.90 -24.79 2.02
N LEU A 343 -33.83 -26.07 1.60
CA LEU A 343 -32.58 -26.78 1.29
C LEU A 343 -32.55 -27.20 -0.18
N MET A 344 -31.64 -26.64 -0.98
CA MET A 344 -31.34 -27.09 -2.33
C MET A 344 -30.05 -27.94 -2.31
N ASP A 345 -30.17 -29.23 -2.63
CA ASP A 345 -29.03 -30.17 -2.70
C ASP A 345 -29.17 -31.17 -3.85
N GLY A 346 -28.24 -32.11 -3.99
CA GLY A 346 -28.12 -33.00 -5.16
C GLY A 346 -27.09 -32.50 -6.18
N VAL A 347 -27.37 -32.68 -7.48
CA VAL A 347 -26.41 -32.51 -8.58
C VAL A 347 -27.08 -31.85 -9.77
N GLY A 348 -26.62 -30.66 -10.17
CA GLY A 348 -27.18 -29.93 -11.32
C GLY A 348 -28.64 -29.53 -11.14
N ASN A 349 -29.06 -29.28 -9.90
CA ASN A 349 -30.42 -28.84 -9.59
C ASN A 349 -30.50 -27.31 -9.63
N GLU A 350 -31.53 -26.81 -10.30
CA GLU A 350 -31.66 -25.45 -10.78
C GLU A 350 -33.07 -24.91 -10.43
N HIS A 351 -33.19 -23.65 -10.07
CA HIS A 351 -34.48 -22.95 -10.04
C HIS A 351 -34.55 -21.94 -11.18
N HIS A 352 -35.59 -22.05 -11.99
CA HIS A 352 -35.90 -21.16 -13.10
C HIS A 352 -37.20 -20.41 -12.78
N ASN A 353 -37.17 -19.09 -12.94
CA ASN A 353 -38.24 -18.21 -12.51
C ASN A 353 -39.37 -18.18 -13.55
N TYR A 354 -40.54 -18.71 -13.21
CA TYR A 354 -41.74 -18.54 -14.03
C TYR A 354 -42.79 -17.83 -13.18
N PRO A 355 -43.08 -16.54 -13.45
CA PRO A 355 -44.03 -15.77 -12.67
C PRO A 355 -45.42 -16.42 -12.63
N TRP A 356 -46.09 -16.28 -11.49
CA TRP A 356 -47.47 -16.75 -11.33
C TRP A 356 -48.43 -15.92 -12.18
N VAL A 357 -49.58 -16.48 -12.55
CA VAL A 357 -50.57 -15.82 -13.43
C VAL A 357 -51.54 -14.88 -12.71
N SER A 358 -51.38 -14.61 -11.41
CA SER A 358 -52.20 -13.63 -10.67
C SER A 358 -51.44 -12.92 -9.55
N ALA A 359 -52.06 -11.86 -9.02
CA ALA A 359 -51.66 -11.27 -7.75
C ALA A 359 -51.60 -12.32 -6.62
N PRO A 360 -50.70 -12.16 -5.62
CA PRO A 360 -49.62 -11.16 -5.52
C PRO A 360 -48.24 -11.69 -5.99
N PHE A 361 -48.21 -12.81 -6.72
CA PHE A 361 -46.97 -13.52 -7.10
C PHE A 361 -46.64 -13.37 -8.61
N GLU A 362 -47.35 -12.46 -9.29
CA GLU A 362 -47.18 -12.21 -10.72
C GLU A 362 -45.85 -11.56 -11.04
N CYS A 363 -45.58 -11.34 -12.33
CA CYS A 363 -44.42 -10.56 -12.73
C CYS A 363 -44.63 -9.09 -12.36
N ILE A 364 -43.69 -8.50 -11.61
CA ILE A 364 -43.70 -7.05 -11.32
C ILE A 364 -42.75 -6.36 -12.31
N PRO A 365 -43.27 -5.54 -13.24
CA PRO A 365 -42.45 -4.85 -14.21
C PRO A 365 -41.68 -3.71 -13.56
N VAL A 366 -40.49 -3.44 -14.08
CA VAL A 366 -39.64 -2.35 -13.57
C VAL A 366 -39.91 -1.12 -14.41
N ILE A 367 -40.70 -0.20 -13.87
CA ILE A 367 -40.46 1.22 -14.18
C ILE A 367 -39.01 1.44 -13.76
N ALA A 368 -38.13 1.73 -14.73
CA ALA A 368 -36.69 1.79 -14.50
C ALA A 368 -36.38 2.64 -13.25
N PRO A 369 -35.45 2.20 -12.37
CA PRO A 369 -35.06 3.00 -11.21
C PRO A 369 -34.64 4.39 -11.69
N ASP A 370 -34.99 5.43 -10.92
CA ASP A 370 -34.61 6.81 -11.24
C ASP A 370 -33.10 6.85 -11.54
N GLU A 371 -32.73 7.33 -12.74
CA GLU A 371 -31.36 7.19 -13.29
C GLU A 371 -30.32 7.55 -12.23
N PRO A 372 -29.47 6.60 -11.78
CA PRO A 372 -28.62 6.79 -10.63
C PRO A 372 -27.75 8.01 -10.84
N GLY A 373 -27.85 8.96 -9.91
CA GLY A 373 -27.07 10.17 -9.97
C GLY A 373 -25.60 9.89 -9.71
N SER A 374 -24.76 10.87 -10.04
CA SER A 374 -23.35 10.79 -9.76
C SER A 374 -22.77 12.13 -9.32
N ILE A 375 -21.58 12.07 -8.75
CA ILE A 375 -20.80 13.26 -8.43
C ILE A 375 -19.38 13.10 -8.99
N THR A 376 -18.72 14.21 -9.31
CA THR A 376 -17.29 14.21 -9.65
C THR A 376 -16.48 14.77 -8.50
N ILE A 377 -15.31 14.17 -8.24
CA ILE A 377 -14.39 14.57 -7.17
C ILE A 377 -13.00 14.80 -7.78
N SER A 378 -12.60 16.07 -7.87
CA SER A 378 -11.27 16.49 -8.33
C SER A 378 -10.29 16.61 -7.16
N LYS A 379 -9.08 16.06 -7.32
CA LYS A 379 -8.02 16.18 -6.30
C LYS A 379 -7.12 17.38 -6.58
N VAL A 380 -7.08 18.33 -5.64
CA VAL A 380 -6.24 19.52 -5.75
C VAL A 380 -5.11 19.46 -4.72
N LEU A 381 -3.89 19.72 -5.18
CA LEU A 381 -2.70 20.03 -4.38
C LEU A 381 -1.92 21.15 -5.06
N SER A 382 -1.01 21.81 -4.35
CA SER A 382 -0.04 22.67 -5.04
C SER A 382 0.94 21.84 -5.88
N PRO A 383 1.55 22.41 -6.95
CA PRO A 383 2.61 21.73 -7.70
C PRO A 383 3.85 21.41 -6.84
N GLU A 384 4.02 22.10 -5.70
CA GLU A 384 5.12 21.91 -4.77
C GLU A 384 4.82 20.71 -3.85
N ASP A 385 3.64 20.65 -3.23
CA ASP A 385 3.17 19.47 -2.46
C ASP A 385 3.22 18.21 -3.33
N ALA A 386 2.64 18.27 -4.54
CA ALA A 386 2.56 17.13 -5.46
C ALA A 386 3.95 16.63 -5.92
N ALA A 387 4.98 17.49 -5.95
CA ALA A 387 6.34 17.10 -6.27
C ALA A 387 7.09 16.40 -5.12
N THR A 388 6.58 16.49 -3.88
CA THR A 388 7.13 15.74 -2.72
C THR A 388 6.57 14.33 -2.57
N LEU A 389 5.50 14.00 -3.30
CA LEU A 389 4.79 12.73 -3.19
C LEU A 389 5.31 11.68 -4.19
N PRO A 390 5.26 10.37 -3.85
CA PRO A 390 5.37 9.29 -4.83
C PRO A 390 4.37 9.44 -5.98
N SER A 391 4.77 9.11 -7.21
CA SER A 391 3.94 9.26 -8.42
C SER A 391 2.72 8.34 -8.49
N ASP A 392 2.64 7.37 -7.59
CA ASP A 392 1.56 6.41 -7.38
C ASP A 392 0.71 6.75 -6.13
N THR A 393 0.87 7.95 -5.56
CA THR A 393 0.04 8.41 -4.43
C THR A 393 -1.37 8.74 -4.89
N THR A 394 -2.36 8.10 -4.26
CA THR A 394 -3.79 8.42 -4.39
C THR A 394 -4.38 8.85 -3.06
N PHE A 395 -5.51 9.54 -3.12
CA PHE A 395 -6.29 9.97 -1.96
C PHE A 395 -7.63 9.24 -1.97
N HIS A 396 -8.12 8.87 -0.79
CA HIS A 396 -9.35 8.10 -0.62
C HIS A 396 -10.35 8.81 0.29
N GLY A 397 -11.64 8.52 0.07
CA GLY A 397 -12.70 8.99 0.94
C GLY A 397 -14.00 8.22 0.72
N LEU A 398 -15.07 8.72 1.34
CA LEU A 398 -16.39 8.09 1.33
C LEU A 398 -17.46 9.07 0.82
N VAL A 399 -18.44 8.53 0.11
CA VAL A 399 -19.78 9.11 -0.02
C VAL A 399 -20.74 8.24 0.78
N THR A 400 -21.38 8.80 1.79
CA THR A 400 -22.38 8.12 2.63
C THR A 400 -23.75 8.73 2.38
N CYS A 401 -24.63 7.98 1.71
CA CYS A 401 -26.00 8.38 1.40
C CYS A 401 -27.00 7.72 2.36
N SER A 402 -27.94 8.50 2.91
CA SER A 402 -29.02 7.96 3.74
C SER A 402 -30.21 7.56 2.87
N LEU A 403 -30.67 6.32 3.01
CA LEU A 403 -31.77 5.75 2.23
C LEU A 403 -33.13 6.00 2.91
N GLU A 404 -34.23 5.99 2.14
CA GLU A 404 -35.57 6.26 2.69
C GLU A 404 -36.05 5.22 3.72
N ASP A 405 -35.53 4.00 3.67
CA ASP A 405 -35.78 2.92 4.64
C ASP A 405 -35.00 3.08 5.95
N GLY A 406 -34.10 4.06 6.03
CA GLY A 406 -33.18 4.28 7.15
C GLY A 406 -31.84 3.56 7.04
N GLY A 407 -31.58 2.85 5.94
CA GLY A 407 -30.27 2.30 5.60
C GLY A 407 -29.25 3.37 5.19
N GLN A 408 -28.01 2.93 4.94
CA GLN A 408 -26.97 3.77 4.34
C GLN A 408 -26.29 3.04 3.19
N LEU A 409 -26.20 3.70 2.04
CA LEU A 409 -25.25 3.34 1.00
C LEU A 409 -23.92 4.04 1.32
N ILE A 410 -22.82 3.29 1.26
CA ILE A 410 -21.47 3.84 1.41
C ILE A 410 -20.68 3.46 0.16
N VAL A 411 -20.18 4.46 -0.57
CA VAL A 411 -19.35 4.28 -1.76
C VAL A 411 -17.96 4.84 -1.47
N GLU A 412 -16.92 4.04 -1.64
CA GLU A 412 -15.53 4.51 -1.55
C GLU A 412 -15.12 5.21 -2.85
N TRP A 413 -14.30 6.26 -2.75
CA TRP A 413 -13.69 6.92 -3.90
C TRP A 413 -12.17 6.97 -3.78
N GLU A 414 -11.49 6.96 -4.92
CA GLU A 414 -10.03 7.08 -5.05
C GLU A 414 -9.68 8.02 -6.21
N VAL A 415 -8.72 8.93 -6.02
CA VAL A 415 -8.25 9.87 -7.06
C VAL A 415 -6.80 10.30 -6.83
N ALA A 416 -6.03 10.44 -7.92
CA ALA A 416 -4.63 10.90 -7.90
C ALA A 416 -4.52 12.45 -7.94
N PRO A 417 -3.43 13.05 -7.44
CA PRO A 417 -3.16 14.50 -7.51
C PRO A 417 -3.36 15.11 -8.89
N GLY A 418 -4.28 16.07 -9.01
CA GLY A 418 -4.60 16.76 -10.26
C GLY A 418 -5.57 16.03 -11.19
N GLU A 419 -6.01 14.82 -10.83
CA GLU A 419 -7.03 14.06 -11.57
C GLU A 419 -8.45 14.28 -11.00
N THR A 420 -9.44 13.67 -11.64
CA THR A 420 -10.85 13.68 -11.22
C THR A 420 -11.42 12.28 -11.36
N THR A 421 -12.11 11.83 -10.32
CA THR A 421 -12.86 10.56 -10.32
C THR A 421 -14.36 10.84 -10.33
N THR A 422 -15.15 9.86 -10.74
CA THR A 422 -16.62 9.91 -10.70
C THR A 422 -17.11 8.88 -9.68
N VAL A 423 -18.07 9.28 -8.85
CA VAL A 423 -18.81 8.38 -7.96
C VAL A 423 -20.22 8.22 -8.52
N ASP A 424 -20.40 7.17 -9.32
CA ASP A 424 -21.68 6.79 -9.93
C ASP A 424 -22.49 5.87 -9.00
N GLY A 425 -23.74 5.58 -9.35
CA GLY A 425 -24.60 4.66 -8.61
C GLY A 425 -25.28 5.27 -7.37
N LEU A 426 -25.33 6.60 -7.26
CA LEU A 426 -25.88 7.27 -6.08
C LEU A 426 -27.41 7.42 -6.21
N PRO A 427 -28.18 7.16 -5.12
CA PRO A 427 -29.63 7.27 -5.14
C PRO A 427 -30.09 8.73 -5.26
N VAL A 428 -30.77 9.06 -6.37
CA VAL A 428 -31.28 10.41 -6.65
C VAL A 428 -32.18 10.92 -5.53
N GLY A 429 -32.02 12.19 -5.16
CA GLY A 429 -32.79 12.84 -4.10
C GLY A 429 -32.38 12.44 -2.66
N ALA A 430 -31.51 11.46 -2.48
CA ALA A 430 -31.01 11.07 -1.17
C ALA A 430 -30.10 12.16 -0.57
N PRO A 431 -30.19 12.44 0.74
CA PRO A 431 -29.21 13.26 1.45
C PRO A 431 -27.94 12.44 1.70
N CYS A 432 -26.82 12.97 1.22
CA CYS A 432 -25.52 12.31 1.26
C CYS A 432 -24.45 13.22 1.86
N VAL A 433 -23.38 12.61 2.35
CA VAL A 433 -22.22 13.29 2.93
C VAL A 433 -20.97 12.80 2.21
N VAL A 434 -20.16 13.71 1.66
CA VAL A 434 -18.84 13.37 1.12
C VAL A 434 -17.72 13.79 2.08
N THR A 435 -16.74 12.90 2.25
CA THR A 435 -15.58 13.07 3.13
C THR A 435 -14.31 12.53 2.48
N GLU A 436 -13.14 12.97 2.98
CA GLU A 436 -11.82 12.41 2.65
C GLU A 436 -11.18 11.83 3.92
N THR A 437 -10.59 10.63 3.81
CA THR A 437 -10.02 9.88 4.94
C THR A 437 -8.54 10.23 5.14
N VAL A 438 -8.27 11.43 5.67
CA VAL A 438 -6.90 11.91 5.94
C VAL A 438 -6.38 11.37 7.29
N GLY A 439 -5.89 10.13 7.28
CA GLY A 439 -5.21 9.51 8.43
C GLY A 439 -6.11 8.71 9.37
N LEU A 440 -5.49 8.00 10.31
CA LEU A 440 -6.07 6.82 10.97
C LEU A 440 -7.12 7.11 12.07
N THR A 441 -8.35 7.40 11.64
CA THR A 441 -9.55 6.97 12.38
C THR A 441 -10.61 6.42 11.42
N TYR A 442 -10.81 5.10 11.51
CA TYR A 442 -11.72 4.24 10.72
C TYR A 442 -11.26 3.81 9.31
N ARG A 443 -11.72 2.60 8.97
CA ARG A 443 -11.53 1.75 7.77
C ARG A 443 -10.57 2.25 6.67
N ALA A 444 -9.44 1.53 6.52
CA ALA A 444 -8.63 1.50 5.31
C ALA A 444 -7.95 0.11 5.19
N ARG A 445 -8.15 -0.60 4.07
CA ARG A 445 -7.58 -1.95 3.83
C ARG A 445 -6.34 -1.91 2.94
N LEU A 446 -5.29 -1.23 3.43
CA LEU A 446 -4.00 -1.10 2.75
C LEU A 446 -3.36 -2.47 2.43
N LEU A 447 -3.25 -2.82 1.14
CA LEU A 447 -2.40 -3.92 0.65
C LEU A 447 -0.93 -3.48 0.49
N ALA A 448 -0.39 -2.79 1.50
CA ALA A 448 0.96 -2.25 1.50
C ALA A 448 2.01 -3.28 1.96
N SER A 449 2.26 -4.32 1.15
CA SER A 449 3.32 -5.31 1.44
C SER A 449 4.70 -4.96 0.85
N THR A 450 4.79 -3.88 0.07
CA THR A 450 6.02 -3.47 -0.66
C THR A 450 6.32 -1.97 -0.65
N LEU A 451 5.49 -1.12 -0.02
CA LEU A 451 5.77 0.32 0.08
C LEU A 451 6.76 0.61 1.22
N SER A 452 7.78 1.43 0.97
CA SER A 452 8.69 1.97 2.01
C SER A 452 8.17 3.25 2.66
N PHE A 453 7.10 3.83 2.09
CA PHE A 453 6.49 5.09 2.50
C PHE A 453 5.18 4.83 3.24
N ASP A 454 5.04 5.40 4.43
CA ASP A 454 3.82 5.37 5.23
C ASP A 454 3.23 6.79 5.29
N PRO A 455 2.19 7.11 4.49
CA PRO A 455 1.56 8.43 4.50
C PRO A 455 0.85 8.74 5.83
N THR A 456 0.60 7.74 6.69
CA THR A 456 0.01 7.94 8.03
C THR A 456 1.05 8.30 9.08
N SER A 457 2.35 8.09 8.81
CA SER A 457 3.46 8.55 9.66
C SER A 457 3.70 10.06 9.59
N LEU A 458 3.23 10.70 8.51
CA LEU A 458 3.26 12.13 8.31
C LEU A 458 2.05 12.80 8.98
N ALA A 459 2.27 13.36 10.17
CA ALA A 459 1.34 14.31 10.81
C ALA A 459 1.36 15.68 10.10
N ALA A 460 1.32 15.66 8.77
CA ALA A 460 1.83 16.70 7.87
C ALA A 460 0.77 17.26 6.93
N TRP A 461 -0.51 16.99 7.15
CA TRP A 461 -1.60 17.55 6.34
C TRP A 461 -2.35 18.63 7.11
N GLN A 462 -2.67 19.72 6.42
CA GLN A 462 -3.68 20.66 6.91
C GLN A 462 -5.08 20.03 6.78
N ALA A 463 -6.09 20.58 7.46
CA ALA A 463 -7.46 20.14 7.24
C ALA A 463 -7.86 20.41 5.77
N PRO A 464 -8.42 19.42 5.04
CA PRO A 464 -8.73 19.58 3.64
C PRO A 464 -9.83 20.64 3.42
N THR A 465 -9.63 21.56 2.48
CA THR A 465 -10.64 22.54 2.09
C THR A 465 -11.40 22.06 0.86
N TRP A 466 -12.71 22.28 0.87
CA TRP A 466 -13.61 21.76 -0.16
C TRP A 466 -14.26 22.91 -0.92
N THR A 467 -14.47 22.69 -2.22
CA THR A 467 -15.40 23.50 -3.02
C THR A 467 -16.45 22.59 -3.65
N LEU A 468 -17.66 23.12 -3.80
CA LEU A 468 -18.75 22.50 -4.55
C LEU A 468 -19.13 23.44 -5.70
N ASN A 469 -19.03 22.97 -6.94
CA ASN A 469 -19.24 23.74 -8.17
C ASN A 469 -18.42 25.05 -8.24
N GLY A 470 -17.29 25.11 -7.52
CA GLY A 470 -16.40 26.26 -7.44
C GLY A 470 -16.69 27.26 -6.30
N GLU A 471 -17.67 27.00 -5.44
CA GLU A 471 -17.91 27.78 -4.21
C GLU A 471 -17.37 27.04 -2.97
N ASP A 472 -16.73 27.76 -2.03
CA ASP A 472 -16.14 27.18 -0.81
C ASP A 472 -17.21 26.57 0.11
N VAL A 473 -16.98 25.36 0.62
CA VAL A 473 -17.88 24.64 1.55
C VAL A 473 -17.12 24.06 2.74
N GLU A 474 -17.78 24.03 3.90
CA GLU A 474 -17.22 23.46 5.15
C GLU A 474 -17.41 21.94 5.17
N ALA A 475 -16.42 21.21 5.73
CA ALA A 475 -16.44 19.75 5.81
C ALA A 475 -16.99 19.26 7.17
N PRO A 476 -17.71 18.13 7.22
CA PRO A 476 -18.07 17.24 6.11
C PRO A 476 -19.13 17.87 5.20
N VAL A 477 -19.09 17.58 3.90
CA VAL A 477 -19.93 18.29 2.93
C VAL A 477 -21.25 17.53 2.71
N ASP A 478 -22.32 18.05 3.29
CA ASP A 478 -23.70 17.61 3.04
C ASP A 478 -24.15 18.02 1.62
N PHE A 479 -24.78 17.10 0.89
CA PHE A 479 -25.40 17.36 -0.41
C PHE A 479 -26.65 16.49 -0.64
N VAL A 480 -27.36 16.75 -1.74
CA VAL A 480 -28.44 15.89 -2.24
C VAL A 480 -28.07 15.47 -3.66
N VAL A 481 -28.24 14.18 -3.97
CA VAL A 481 -27.89 13.63 -5.29
C VAL A 481 -28.84 14.21 -6.36
N PRO A 482 -28.32 14.89 -7.39
CA PRO A 482 -29.14 15.35 -8.52
C PRO A 482 -29.55 14.16 -9.40
N ALA A 483 -30.65 14.30 -10.15
CA ALA A 483 -30.90 13.37 -11.27
C ALA A 483 -29.87 13.60 -12.38
N ALA A 484 -29.52 12.58 -13.16
CA ALA A 484 -28.58 12.70 -14.29
C ALA A 484 -29.05 13.70 -15.40
N SER A 485 -30.32 14.10 -15.38
CA SER A 485 -30.91 15.11 -16.28
C SER A 485 -30.95 16.54 -15.72
N GLU A 486 -30.53 16.76 -14.48
CA GLU A 486 -30.41 18.09 -13.86
C GLU A 486 -29.03 18.73 -14.16
N GLU A 487 -28.98 20.06 -14.20
CA GLU A 487 -27.76 20.83 -14.48
C GLU A 487 -27.71 22.09 -13.61
N PRO A 488 -26.56 22.42 -12.98
CA PRO A 488 -25.28 21.72 -13.05
C PRO A 488 -25.24 20.44 -12.21
N GLN A 489 -24.64 19.38 -12.75
CA GLN A 489 -24.17 18.24 -11.96
C GLN A 489 -23.18 18.66 -10.87
N LEU A 490 -23.02 17.86 -9.82
CA LEU A 490 -22.17 18.21 -8.68
C LEU A 490 -20.70 17.85 -8.93
N ALA A 491 -19.85 18.88 -8.95
CA ALA A 491 -18.41 18.78 -9.03
C ALA A 491 -17.78 19.29 -7.73
N PHE A 492 -17.23 18.37 -6.95
CA PHE A 492 -16.46 18.65 -5.75
C PHE A 492 -14.99 18.78 -6.11
N ALA A 493 -14.26 19.70 -5.47
CA ALA A 493 -12.80 19.70 -5.48
C ALA A 493 -12.28 19.75 -4.05
N VAL A 494 -11.50 18.73 -3.67
CA VAL A 494 -10.91 18.58 -2.33
C VAL A 494 -9.42 18.92 -2.36
N THR A 495 -9.06 20.00 -1.68
CA THR A 495 -7.74 20.63 -1.71
C THR A 495 -6.96 20.29 -0.45
N ASN A 496 -5.77 19.70 -0.61
CA ASN A 496 -4.86 19.44 0.50
C ASN A 496 -3.55 20.19 0.28
N ALA A 497 -3.03 20.75 1.37
CA ALA A 497 -1.71 21.35 1.45
C ALA A 497 -0.97 20.71 2.62
N LEU A 498 0.34 20.53 2.49
CA LEU A 498 1.15 20.07 3.61
C LEU A 498 1.17 21.13 4.72
N ALA A 499 1.13 20.67 5.96
CA ALA A 499 1.51 21.45 7.12
C ALA A 499 3.04 21.61 7.08
N ILE A 500 3.50 22.83 6.87
CA ILE A 500 4.92 23.18 6.81
C ILE A 500 5.36 23.74 8.16
N GLY A 501 6.44 23.20 8.70
CA GLY A 501 7.19 23.79 9.81
C GLY A 501 8.59 24.23 9.34
N SER A 502 9.41 24.73 10.25
CA SER A 502 10.76 25.21 9.89
C SER A 502 11.84 24.96 10.95
N PHE A 503 13.08 25.06 10.52
CA PHE A 503 14.27 25.12 11.39
C PHE A 503 15.22 26.23 10.95
N THR A 504 16.15 26.62 11.82
CA THR A 504 17.21 27.60 11.52
C THR A 504 18.57 27.02 11.87
N ILE A 505 19.60 27.38 11.10
CA ILE A 505 20.99 27.00 11.38
C ILE A 505 21.69 28.21 11.96
N ARG A 506 22.19 28.09 13.20
CA ARG A 506 23.00 29.11 13.88
C ARG A 506 24.45 28.67 13.97
N LYS A 507 25.36 29.53 13.52
CA LYS A 507 26.80 29.28 13.61
C LYS A 507 27.37 29.81 14.93
N ILE A 508 28.17 28.99 15.60
CA ILE A 508 29.02 29.41 16.73
C ILE A 508 30.47 29.01 16.44
N VAL A 509 31.38 29.92 16.77
CA VAL A 509 32.82 29.65 16.87
C VAL A 509 33.22 29.84 18.32
N ASP A 510 33.81 28.80 18.89
CA ASP A 510 34.41 28.79 20.22
C ASP A 510 35.92 28.92 20.05
N ASN A 511 36.48 30.10 20.32
CA ASN A 511 37.88 30.42 20.08
C ASN A 511 38.52 31.02 21.33
N PRO A 512 38.66 30.23 22.42
CA PRO A 512 39.19 30.72 23.70
C PRO A 512 40.68 31.12 23.63
N ASP A 513 41.36 30.73 22.55
CA ASP A 513 42.74 31.10 22.27
C ASP A 513 42.89 32.40 21.45
N GLU A 514 41.79 33.00 20.98
CA GLU A 514 41.81 34.19 20.10
C GLU A 514 42.65 34.01 18.81
N VAL A 515 42.74 32.78 18.29
CA VAL A 515 43.48 32.50 17.03
C VAL A 515 42.78 33.16 15.86
N ALA A 516 43.51 33.90 15.02
CA ALA A 516 42.93 34.53 13.83
C ALA A 516 42.51 33.46 12.79
N PHE A 517 41.26 33.53 12.31
CA PHE A 517 40.71 32.62 11.30
C PHE A 517 40.04 33.38 10.15
N ALA A 518 39.85 32.71 9.02
CA ALA A 518 39.03 33.24 7.92
C ALA A 518 37.56 32.95 8.23
N ASP A 519 36.73 34.00 8.27
CA ASP A 519 35.30 33.86 8.55
C ASP A 519 34.53 33.36 7.31
N GLY A 520 33.39 32.72 7.54
CA GLY A 520 32.60 32.01 6.54
C GLY A 520 32.74 30.48 6.64
N PHE A 521 31.64 29.84 7.00
CA PHE A 521 31.48 28.39 7.15
C PHE A 521 30.37 27.90 6.25
N ALA A 522 30.49 26.69 5.70
CA ALA A 522 29.57 26.17 4.70
C ALA A 522 29.23 24.70 4.93
N GLY A 523 28.01 24.30 4.58
CA GLY A 523 27.54 22.93 4.76
C GLY A 523 26.27 22.61 3.99
N THR A 524 25.67 21.47 4.33
CA THR A 524 24.42 20.99 3.74
C THR A 524 23.39 20.69 4.81
N TRP A 525 22.14 20.58 4.37
CA TRP A 525 21.03 20.05 5.14
C TRP A 525 20.17 19.15 4.24
N GLN A 526 19.49 18.18 4.84
CA GLN A 526 18.66 17.20 4.13
C GLN A 526 17.50 16.77 5.03
N CYS A 527 16.28 16.87 4.52
CA CYS A 527 15.04 16.45 5.17
C CYS A 527 14.46 15.22 4.46
N ALA A 528 13.93 14.27 5.23
CA ALA A 528 13.39 13.01 4.73
C ALA A 528 12.12 12.60 5.49
N ALA A 529 11.25 11.82 4.85
CA ALA A 529 10.05 11.28 5.51
C ALA A 529 10.42 10.26 6.60
N THR A 530 11.41 9.41 6.34
CA THR A 530 11.84 8.34 7.25
C THR A 530 13.06 8.72 8.09
N GLN A 531 13.07 8.28 9.35
CA GLN A 531 14.21 8.42 10.27
C GLN A 531 15.38 7.54 9.78
N GLY A 532 16.24 8.12 8.96
CA GLY A 532 17.36 7.41 8.31
C GLY A 532 17.77 8.01 6.96
N GLY A 533 16.91 8.84 6.34
CA GLY A 533 17.29 9.63 5.16
C GLY A 533 17.20 8.91 3.82
N ALA A 534 16.44 7.81 3.72
CA ALA A 534 16.23 7.10 2.46
C ALA A 534 15.27 7.86 1.52
N ASP A 535 14.12 8.28 2.06
CA ASP A 535 13.03 8.91 1.33
C ASP A 535 13.15 10.44 1.46
N VAL A 536 14.01 11.04 0.63
CA VAL A 536 14.39 12.46 0.70
C VAL A 536 13.25 13.35 0.20
N LEU A 537 12.84 14.32 1.02
CA LEU A 537 11.81 15.31 0.69
C LEU A 537 12.42 16.59 0.11
N ASP A 538 13.48 17.10 0.75
CA ASP A 538 14.24 18.26 0.26
C ASP A 538 15.68 18.25 0.78
N SER A 539 16.59 18.96 0.11
CA SER A 539 17.98 19.13 0.53
C SER A 539 18.61 20.40 -0.04
N GLY A 540 19.49 21.04 0.74
CA GLY A 540 20.12 22.28 0.33
C GLY A 540 21.51 22.50 0.94
N SER A 541 22.03 23.70 0.71
CA SER A 541 23.30 24.16 1.27
C SER A 541 23.12 25.43 2.08
N TRP A 542 24.01 25.64 3.04
CA TRP A 542 24.03 26.84 3.89
C TRP A 542 25.44 27.43 3.92
N GLN A 543 25.52 28.76 4.07
CA GLN A 543 26.77 29.49 4.30
C GLN A 543 26.51 30.56 5.35
N LEU A 544 27.35 30.65 6.39
CA LEU A 544 27.17 31.53 7.55
C LEU A 544 28.52 32.00 8.12
N THR A 545 28.54 33.23 8.61
CA THR A 545 29.64 33.82 9.40
C THR A 545 29.53 33.50 10.89
N ALA A 546 30.61 33.72 11.66
CA ALA A 546 30.66 33.40 13.08
C ALA A 546 29.61 34.19 13.90
N GLY A 547 28.64 33.48 14.50
CA GLY A 547 27.55 34.05 15.30
C GLY A 547 26.25 34.28 14.54
N GLU A 548 26.28 34.19 13.21
CA GLU A 548 25.13 34.39 12.30
C GLU A 548 24.09 33.27 12.44
N THR A 549 22.87 33.52 11.96
CA THR A 549 21.78 32.54 11.91
C THR A 549 21.09 32.65 10.55
N SER A 550 20.80 31.52 9.93
CA SER A 550 20.14 31.47 8.62
C SER A 550 18.72 32.06 8.68
N ALA A 551 18.17 32.37 7.50
CA ALA A 551 16.72 32.38 7.35
C ALA A 551 16.12 31.03 7.76
N PRO A 552 14.83 30.97 8.14
CA PRO A 552 14.13 29.70 8.31
C PRO A 552 14.24 28.84 7.04
N ILE A 553 14.48 27.55 7.24
CA ILE A 553 14.43 26.50 6.22
C ILE A 553 13.15 25.73 6.50
N GLU A 554 12.25 25.72 5.52
CA GLU A 554 10.92 25.11 5.61
C GLU A 554 10.98 23.63 5.23
N ALA A 555 10.11 22.82 5.83
CA ALA A 555 9.95 21.40 5.54
C ALA A 555 8.58 20.89 6.06
N PRO A 556 8.04 19.79 5.51
CA PRO A 556 6.80 19.19 6.01
C PRO A 556 6.89 18.77 7.49
N VAL A 557 5.81 18.94 8.25
CA VAL A 557 5.72 18.51 9.65
C VAL A 557 5.92 17.00 9.75
N GLY A 558 6.58 16.54 10.81
CA GLY A 558 6.96 15.15 11.00
C GLY A 558 8.24 14.73 10.26
N ALA A 559 8.70 15.48 9.26
CA ALA A 559 9.93 15.18 8.52
C ALA A 559 11.18 15.22 9.42
N TRP A 560 12.14 14.36 9.08
CA TRP A 560 13.41 14.19 9.77
C TRP A 560 14.53 14.93 9.04
N CYS A 561 14.99 16.05 9.60
CA CYS A 561 16.03 16.90 9.01
C CYS A 561 17.39 16.71 9.69
N THR A 562 18.43 16.57 8.87
CA THR A 562 19.83 16.46 9.27
C THR A 562 20.65 17.62 8.72
N ILE A 563 21.64 18.08 9.48
CA ILE A 563 22.52 19.18 9.12
C ILE A 563 23.97 18.66 9.17
N ALA A 564 24.77 19.03 8.17
CA ALA A 564 26.19 18.70 8.10
C ALA A 564 27.02 19.97 7.77
N GLU A 565 28.28 19.99 8.18
CA GLU A 565 29.24 21.04 7.83
C GLU A 565 30.40 20.49 7.00
N THR A 566 30.85 21.27 6.01
CA THR A 566 32.12 21.04 5.30
C THR A 566 33.26 21.46 6.21
N ALA A 567 34.13 20.52 6.60
CA ALA A 567 35.24 20.78 7.52
C ALA A 567 36.07 22.02 7.11
N PRO A 568 36.13 23.09 7.93
CA PRO A 568 36.82 24.32 7.58
C PRO A 568 38.34 24.14 7.58
N THR A 569 39.03 24.90 6.72
CA THR A 569 40.49 24.92 6.68
C THR A 569 41.05 25.48 7.98
N SER A 570 41.96 24.75 8.63
CA SER A 570 42.66 25.22 9.83
C SER A 570 43.53 26.45 9.52
N PRO A 571 43.46 27.53 10.33
CA PRO A 571 44.36 28.68 10.19
C PRO A 571 45.79 28.35 10.63
N LEU A 572 46.74 29.20 10.26
CA LEU A 572 48.12 29.08 10.75
C LEU A 572 48.15 29.20 12.27
N GLY A 573 48.75 28.22 12.95
CA GLY A 573 48.86 28.20 14.41
C GLY A 573 47.61 27.71 15.15
N GLY A 574 46.56 27.24 14.44
CA GLY A 574 45.36 26.69 15.05
C GLY A 574 44.90 25.36 14.45
N ALA A 575 44.01 24.67 15.14
CA ALA A 575 43.31 23.48 14.65
C ALA A 575 41.83 23.52 15.02
N TRP A 576 40.97 23.23 14.04
CA TRP A 576 39.54 23.01 14.29
C TRP A 576 39.29 21.62 14.87
N SER A 577 38.42 21.55 15.87
CA SER A 577 37.79 20.30 16.30
C SER A 577 36.69 19.88 15.32
N THR A 578 36.27 18.61 15.38
CA THR A 578 35.04 18.16 14.71
C THR A 578 33.85 19.03 15.16
N PRO A 579 33.03 19.57 14.24
CA PRO A 579 31.91 20.44 14.60
C PRO A 579 30.86 19.68 15.41
N VAL A 580 30.29 20.35 16.41
CA VAL A 580 29.21 19.82 17.25
C VAL A 580 27.90 20.43 16.79
N ILE A 581 26.97 19.57 16.34
CA ILE A 581 25.67 19.96 15.81
C ILE A 581 24.59 19.56 16.82
N THR A 582 23.82 20.53 17.31
CA THR A 582 22.84 20.35 18.39
C THR A 582 21.51 21.05 18.05
N PRO A 583 20.38 20.32 17.97
CA PRO A 583 20.29 18.86 17.93
C PRO A 583 20.92 18.29 16.65
N GLY A 584 21.52 17.10 16.72
CA GLY A 584 22.14 16.43 15.56
C GLY A 584 21.13 15.80 14.58
N LEU A 585 19.85 15.75 14.97
CA LEU A 585 18.72 15.31 14.17
C LEU A 585 17.50 16.12 14.63
N VAL A 586 16.77 16.72 13.69
CA VAL A 586 15.54 17.47 13.91
C VAL A 586 14.35 16.63 13.44
N GLN A 587 13.25 16.66 14.18
CA GLN A 587 11.93 16.36 13.63
C GLN A 587 11.13 17.67 13.58
N ILE A 588 10.52 17.97 12.43
CA ILE A 588 9.73 19.20 12.25
C ILE A 588 8.39 19.05 12.98
N SER A 589 7.92 20.12 13.63
CA SER A 589 6.63 20.18 14.33
C SER A 589 5.76 21.32 13.80
N ALA A 590 4.44 21.25 13.99
CA ALA A 590 3.52 22.32 13.60
C ALA A 590 3.88 23.66 14.28
N ASP A 591 4.26 23.62 15.57
CA ASP A 591 4.73 24.79 16.32
C ASP A 591 5.96 25.47 15.68
N SER A 592 6.78 24.72 14.93
CA SER A 592 7.98 25.27 14.29
C SER A 592 7.70 26.05 13.00
N ALA A 593 6.44 26.14 12.58
CA ALA A 593 5.97 27.14 11.62
C ALA A 593 6.01 28.57 12.21
N GLN A 594 5.73 28.73 13.52
CA GLN A 594 5.77 30.04 14.19
C GLN A 594 7.06 30.27 14.98
N THR A 595 7.70 29.22 15.49
CA THR A 595 8.99 29.30 16.21
C THR A 595 9.99 28.29 15.64
N PRO A 596 10.82 28.67 14.63
CA PRO A 596 11.74 27.75 13.96
C PRO A 596 12.64 26.99 14.93
N ILE A 597 12.82 25.68 14.73
CA ILE A 597 13.71 24.85 15.56
C ILE A 597 15.16 25.33 15.38
N ALA A 598 15.79 25.79 16.47
CA ALA A 598 17.14 26.32 16.42
C ALA A 598 18.20 25.19 16.45
N VAL A 599 18.84 24.94 15.32
CA VAL A 599 20.00 24.04 15.20
C VAL A 599 21.28 24.84 15.33
N THR A 600 22.12 24.49 16.29
CA THR A 600 23.40 25.15 16.51
C THR A 600 24.55 24.30 15.98
N VAL A 601 25.39 24.88 15.10
CA VAL A 601 26.64 24.29 14.61
C VAL A 601 27.80 25.01 15.27
N THR A 602 28.49 24.32 16.19
CA THR A 602 29.57 24.88 17.03
C THR A 602 30.93 24.31 16.64
N ASN A 603 31.92 25.17 16.40
CA ASN A 603 33.27 24.76 16.05
C ASN A 603 34.26 25.36 17.06
N THR A 604 34.97 24.49 17.77
CA THR A 604 36.06 24.90 18.67
C THR A 604 37.38 25.00 17.89
N LEU A 605 38.02 26.16 17.99
CA LEU A 605 39.36 26.44 17.49
C LEU A 605 40.33 26.46 18.67
N SER A 606 41.40 25.68 18.60
CA SER A 606 42.46 25.64 19.62
C SER A 606 43.81 25.97 19.02
N ARG A 607 44.67 26.64 19.79
CA ARG A 607 46.03 27.01 19.38
C ARG A 607 46.94 25.79 19.38
N LEU A 608 47.73 25.65 18.32
CA LEU A 608 48.79 24.66 18.24
C LEU A 608 50.09 25.24 18.80
N PHE A 609 50.81 24.41 19.56
CA PHE A 609 52.13 24.73 20.10
C PHE A 609 53.17 23.78 19.51
N GLY A 610 54.35 24.32 19.23
CA GLY A 610 55.58 23.58 18.99
C GLY A 610 56.59 23.86 20.11
N ALA A 611 57.85 23.48 19.92
CA ALA A 611 58.89 23.73 20.90
C ALA A 611 60.27 23.98 20.30
N PHE A 612 61.13 24.65 21.05
CA PHE A 612 62.55 24.81 20.75
C PHE A 612 63.42 24.62 22.00
N THR A 613 64.72 24.48 21.79
CA THR A 613 65.76 24.32 22.82
C THR A 613 66.88 25.31 22.58
N ILE A 614 67.58 25.69 23.64
CA ILE A 614 68.78 26.52 23.60
C ILE A 614 69.95 25.64 24.02
N ALA A 615 70.99 25.53 23.19
CA ALA A 615 72.16 24.69 23.41
C ALA A 615 73.41 25.55 23.51
N LYS A 616 74.07 25.54 24.67
CA LYS A 616 75.23 26.40 24.95
C LYS A 616 76.54 25.66 24.70
N SER A 617 77.44 26.29 23.96
CA SER A 617 78.80 25.79 23.73
C SER A 617 79.86 26.87 23.93
N VAL A 618 81.04 26.44 24.35
CA VAL A 618 82.19 27.30 24.67
C VAL A 618 83.43 26.72 24.03
N THR A 619 84.26 27.59 23.45
CA THR A 619 85.52 27.24 22.80
C THR A 619 86.62 28.22 23.21
N GLY A 620 87.89 27.86 22.97
CA GLY A 620 89.06 28.60 23.46
C GLY A 620 89.69 27.93 24.69
N ALA A 621 91.02 27.97 24.77
CA ALA A 621 91.75 27.34 25.86
C ALA A 621 91.79 28.26 27.09
N GLY A 622 91.47 27.72 28.26
CA GLY A 622 91.43 28.49 29.51
C GLY A 622 90.14 29.27 29.76
N ALA A 623 89.04 28.95 29.05
CA ALA A 623 87.72 29.50 29.35
C ALA A 623 87.31 29.18 30.81
N PRO A 624 86.78 30.16 31.57
CA PRO A 624 86.33 29.94 32.94
C PRO A 624 85.02 29.13 32.97
N ASP A 625 84.83 28.37 34.05
CA ASP A 625 83.59 27.63 34.31
C ASP A 625 82.56 28.56 34.95
N VAL A 626 81.66 29.09 34.11
CA VAL A 626 80.62 30.07 34.46
C VAL A 626 79.29 29.66 33.85
N SER A 627 78.19 30.14 34.44
CA SER A 627 76.91 30.17 33.72
C SER A 627 76.88 31.32 32.72
N PHE A 628 76.05 31.16 31.69
CA PHE A 628 75.75 32.15 30.68
C PHE A 628 74.24 32.38 30.71
N ASP A 629 73.85 33.63 30.89
CA ASP A 629 72.47 34.09 30.93
C ASP A 629 72.07 34.81 29.65
N GLY A 630 70.77 34.85 29.38
CA GLY A 630 70.23 35.52 28.21
C GLY A 630 68.71 35.50 28.19
N THR A 631 68.14 35.98 27.08
CA THR A 631 66.69 36.01 26.87
C THR A 631 66.31 35.29 25.59
N TRP A 632 65.04 34.88 25.50
CA TRP A 632 64.40 34.45 24.28
C TRP A 632 63.07 35.20 24.11
N SER A 633 62.65 35.40 22.86
CA SER A 633 61.37 36.04 22.55
C SER A 633 60.78 35.45 21.27
N CYS A 634 59.48 35.21 21.28
CA CYS A 634 58.72 34.62 20.18
C CYS A 634 57.62 35.58 19.75
N THR A 635 57.60 35.94 18.47
CA THR A 635 56.63 36.87 17.89
C THR A 635 55.70 36.19 16.89
N LEU A 636 54.41 36.47 16.94
CA LEU A 636 53.40 35.97 16.01
C LEU A 636 52.56 37.14 15.50
N ALA A 637 52.42 37.26 14.17
CA ALA A 637 51.75 38.37 13.50
C ALA A 637 52.26 39.81 13.82
N GLY A 638 53.35 39.93 14.59
CA GLY A 638 53.94 41.20 15.04
C GLY A 638 53.95 41.39 16.55
N GLU A 639 53.12 40.64 17.29
CA GLU A 639 53.02 40.71 18.75
C GLU A 639 53.91 39.67 19.43
N VAL A 640 54.39 39.96 20.64
CA VAL A 640 55.14 39.00 21.48
C VAL A 640 54.15 38.01 22.10
N VAL A 641 54.31 36.72 21.79
CA VAL A 641 53.45 35.62 22.27
C VAL A 641 54.15 34.68 23.25
N GLY A 642 55.38 35.00 23.62
CA GLY A 642 56.15 34.34 24.67
C GLY A 642 57.55 34.95 24.75
N GLU A 643 58.03 35.18 25.96
CA GLU A 643 59.40 35.62 26.23
C GLU A 643 59.84 35.10 27.59
N GLY A 644 61.15 35.10 27.83
CA GLY A 644 61.70 34.75 29.13
C GLY A 644 63.22 34.68 29.14
N ASP A 645 63.76 34.48 30.33
CA ASP A 645 65.19 34.31 30.56
C ASP A 645 65.61 32.84 30.35
N TRP A 646 66.90 32.61 30.13
CA TRP A 646 67.54 31.30 30.17
C TRP A 646 68.92 31.41 30.83
N GLU A 647 69.34 30.36 31.52
CA GLU A 647 70.68 30.23 32.10
C GLU A 647 71.24 28.83 31.80
N LEU A 648 72.45 28.73 31.24
CA LEU A 648 73.11 27.47 30.90
C LEU A 648 74.61 27.53 31.17
N THR A 649 75.20 26.41 31.61
CA THR A 649 76.65 26.21 31.66
C THR A 649 77.19 25.68 30.31
N ALA A 650 78.50 25.65 30.14
CA ALA A 650 79.14 25.15 28.92
C ALA A 650 78.77 23.68 28.63
N GLY A 651 78.17 23.41 27.47
CA GLY A 651 77.66 22.09 27.06
C GLY A 651 76.23 21.79 27.52
N GLY A 652 75.59 22.70 28.25
CA GLY A 652 74.19 22.59 28.65
C GLY A 652 73.20 22.76 27.49
N VAL A 653 72.02 22.15 27.64
CA VAL A 653 70.86 22.35 26.76
C VAL A 653 69.65 22.62 27.64
N SER A 654 68.80 23.56 27.26
CA SER A 654 67.56 23.87 27.97
C SER A 654 66.56 22.71 27.85
N GLU A 655 65.63 22.64 28.80
CA GLU A 655 64.37 21.93 28.56
C GLU A 655 63.63 22.55 27.35
N PRO A 656 62.73 21.82 26.67
CA PRO A 656 61.97 22.34 25.54
C PRO A 656 61.05 23.51 25.94
N ILE A 657 61.34 24.69 25.38
CA ILE A 657 60.53 25.89 25.51
C ILE A 657 59.37 25.80 24.51
N ALA A 658 58.14 25.75 25.02
CA ALA A 658 56.94 25.68 24.18
C ALA A 658 56.57 27.08 23.63
N ALA A 659 56.16 27.15 22.36
CA ALA A 659 55.77 28.39 21.70
C ALA A 659 54.67 28.13 20.63
N PRO A 660 53.81 29.11 20.31
CA PRO A 660 52.76 28.92 19.31
C PRO A 660 53.31 28.58 17.91
N VAL A 661 52.64 27.68 17.20
CA VAL A 661 53.00 27.33 15.81
C VAL A 661 52.81 28.55 14.90
N GLY A 662 53.80 28.80 14.04
CA GLY A 662 53.91 30.00 13.22
C GLY A 662 54.65 31.17 13.90
N ALA A 663 54.93 31.11 15.20
CA ALA A 663 55.71 32.14 15.87
C ALA A 663 57.17 32.12 15.39
N THR A 664 57.73 33.31 15.14
CA THR A 664 59.16 33.51 14.88
C THR A 664 59.87 33.80 16.19
N CYS A 665 60.67 32.86 16.65
CA CYS A 665 61.47 32.99 17.86
C CYS A 665 62.90 33.45 17.56
N THR A 666 63.46 34.22 18.47
CA THR A 666 64.88 34.61 18.55
C THR A 666 65.42 34.33 19.94
N VAL A 667 66.74 34.19 20.04
CA VAL A 667 67.47 34.03 21.30
C VAL A 667 68.58 35.06 21.33
N HIS A 668 68.82 35.64 22.50
CA HIS A 668 69.88 36.59 22.79
C HIS A 668 70.66 36.12 24.02
N GLU A 669 71.97 36.38 24.03
CA GLU A 669 72.85 36.11 25.16
C GLU A 669 73.36 37.44 25.73
N ILE A 670 73.31 37.56 27.06
CA ILE A 670 73.87 38.71 27.78
C ILE A 670 75.39 38.53 27.84
N ALA A 671 76.13 39.63 27.60
CA ALA A 671 77.59 39.56 27.47
C ALA A 671 78.25 39.05 28.77
N PRO A 672 78.87 37.85 28.77
CA PRO A 672 79.35 37.22 29.99
C PRO A 672 80.53 37.98 30.61
N ILE A 673 80.58 38.02 31.94
CA ILE A 673 81.66 38.68 32.68
C ILE A 673 82.98 37.98 32.37
N ALA A 674 83.97 38.76 31.93
CA ALA A 674 85.29 38.25 31.56
C ALA A 674 86.25 38.34 32.76
N ASP A 675 86.56 37.20 33.37
CA ASP A 675 87.68 37.06 34.31
C ASP A 675 88.84 36.34 33.60
N GLY A 676 90.08 36.84 33.75
CA GLY A 676 91.28 36.27 33.14
C GLY A 676 91.44 36.39 31.61
N GLY A 677 90.53 37.04 30.88
CA GLY A 677 90.59 37.11 29.42
C GLY A 677 89.54 38.01 28.76
N THR A 678 89.21 37.71 27.51
CA THR A 678 88.13 38.34 26.74
C THR A 678 87.24 37.31 26.06
N TRP A 679 85.94 37.60 26.02
CA TRP A 679 84.96 36.88 25.21
C TRP A 679 84.82 37.56 23.84
N ALA A 680 84.66 36.77 22.79
CA ALA A 680 84.14 37.24 21.51
C ALA A 680 82.59 37.30 21.54
N ASP A 681 82.00 38.08 20.62
CA ASP A 681 80.54 38.14 20.46
C ASP A 681 79.93 36.72 20.24
N PRO A 682 78.81 36.38 20.89
CA PRO A 682 78.20 35.05 20.80
C PRO A 682 77.65 34.76 19.40
N VAL A 683 78.04 33.62 18.82
CA VAL A 683 77.52 33.18 17.52
C VAL A 683 76.28 32.32 17.74
N ILE A 684 75.10 32.87 17.42
CA ILE A 684 73.80 32.20 17.55
C ILE A 684 73.37 31.66 16.18
N SER A 685 73.01 30.38 16.11
CA SER A 685 72.59 29.70 14.87
C SER A 685 71.43 28.72 15.10
N PRO A 686 70.31 28.84 14.39
CA PRO A 686 69.96 29.92 13.45
C PRO A 686 69.73 31.25 14.20
N ALA A 687 69.81 32.39 13.51
CA ALA A 687 69.56 33.70 14.13
C ALA A 687 68.08 33.93 14.52
N SER A 688 67.16 33.23 13.86
CA SER A 688 65.75 33.11 14.21
C SER A 688 65.21 31.77 13.71
N THR A 689 64.09 31.31 14.25
CA THR A 689 63.39 30.10 13.74
C THR A 689 61.87 30.29 13.76
N VAL A 690 61.16 29.62 12.86
CA VAL A 690 59.70 29.59 12.85
C VAL A 690 59.23 28.26 13.44
N VAL A 691 58.41 28.32 14.48
CA VAL A 691 57.92 27.15 15.21
C VAL A 691 56.90 26.38 14.36
N THR A 692 57.07 25.07 14.21
CA THR A 692 56.16 24.20 13.45
C THR A 692 55.46 23.19 14.36
N ALA A 693 54.36 22.57 13.92
CA ALA A 693 53.62 21.61 14.74
C ALA A 693 54.45 20.34 15.05
N GLU A 694 55.31 19.92 14.12
CA GLU A 694 56.23 18.80 14.29
C GLU A 694 57.25 19.04 15.41
N SER A 695 57.59 20.31 15.67
CA SER A 695 58.56 20.66 16.72
C SER A 695 58.08 20.39 18.15
N ALA A 696 56.78 20.11 18.35
CA ALA A 696 56.27 19.59 19.62
C ALA A 696 56.83 18.19 19.96
N LEU A 697 57.21 17.40 18.94
CA LEU A 697 57.77 16.05 19.09
C LEU A 697 59.29 16.00 18.86
N ALA A 698 59.82 16.94 18.07
CA ALA A 698 61.25 17.09 17.81
C ALA A 698 61.63 18.59 17.88
N PRO A 699 61.92 19.12 19.09
CA PRO A 699 62.15 20.54 19.29
C PRO A 699 63.23 21.11 18.35
N LEU A 700 62.97 22.32 17.85
CA LEU A 700 63.97 23.11 17.14
C LEU A 700 65.13 23.44 18.09
N SER A 701 66.30 23.84 17.57
CA SER A 701 67.46 24.10 18.43
C SER A 701 68.23 25.35 17.99
N PHE A 702 68.45 26.26 18.94
CA PHE A 702 69.39 27.36 18.83
C PHE A 702 70.72 26.93 19.44
N SER A 703 71.76 26.84 18.61
CA SER A 703 73.13 26.65 19.08
C SER A 703 73.76 28.01 19.32
N ILE A 704 74.30 28.22 20.52
CA ILE A 704 75.08 29.42 20.86
C ILE A 704 76.53 29.01 21.11
N VAL A 705 77.46 29.70 20.44
CA VAL A 705 78.90 29.42 20.50
C VAL A 705 79.66 30.65 20.96
N ASN A 706 80.35 30.56 22.09
CA ASN A 706 81.29 31.59 22.53
C ASN A 706 82.74 31.15 22.31
N VAL A 707 83.61 32.13 22.11
CA VAL A 707 85.06 31.95 22.01
C VAL A 707 85.72 32.78 23.11
N PHE A 708 86.49 32.14 23.98
CA PHE A 708 87.32 32.80 24.99
C PHE A 708 88.76 32.95 24.52
N THR A 709 89.39 34.07 24.84
CA THR A 709 90.82 34.29 24.68
C THR A 709 91.41 34.75 26.01
N VAL A 710 92.32 33.96 26.59
CA VAL A 710 93.06 34.35 27.79
C VAL A 710 93.90 35.61 27.55
N SER A 711 93.92 36.52 28.52
CA SER A 711 94.78 37.70 28.47
C SER A 711 96.24 37.27 28.71
N PRO A 712 97.21 37.73 27.91
CA PRO A 712 98.62 37.45 28.16
C PRO A 712 99.06 38.11 29.47
N VAL A 713 99.69 37.33 30.35
CA VAL A 713 100.30 37.86 31.58
C VAL A 713 101.68 38.40 31.22
N ASP A 714 101.92 39.69 31.48
CA ASP A 714 103.23 40.30 31.23
C ASP A 714 104.34 39.61 32.07
N PRO A 715 105.45 39.17 31.45
CA PRO A 715 106.49 38.42 32.15
C PRO A 715 107.35 39.34 33.03
N VAL A 716 107.46 38.99 34.32
CA VAL A 716 108.34 39.68 35.27
C VAL A 716 109.79 39.24 35.07
N ASP A 717 110.65 40.17 34.63
CA ASP A 717 112.10 40.01 34.59
C ASP A 717 112.71 40.04 36.00
N PRO A 718 113.58 39.07 36.32
CA PRO A 718 114.92 39.48 36.75
C PRO A 718 116.05 38.59 36.20
N GLY A 719 116.89 39.15 35.33
CA GLY A 719 118.08 38.48 34.79
C GLY A 719 119.22 38.21 35.80
N GLY A 720 120.10 37.27 35.44
CA GLY A 720 121.30 36.90 36.21
C GLY A 720 122.08 35.75 35.56
N GLY A 721 122.96 36.05 34.61
CA GLY A 721 123.55 35.06 33.71
C GLY A 721 124.67 34.16 34.26
N GLY A 722 125.01 33.12 33.50
CA GLY A 722 126.16 32.23 33.69
C GLY A 722 126.34 31.30 32.48
N GLU A 723 127.52 31.34 31.87
CA GLU A 723 127.88 30.56 30.66
C GLU A 723 128.29 29.11 31.00
N VAL A 724 128.09 28.14 30.08
CA VAL A 724 129.19 27.47 29.31
C VAL A 724 128.64 26.88 28.00
N SER A 725 129.51 26.74 26.98
CA SER A 725 129.36 25.94 25.73
C SER A 725 130.01 24.53 25.92
N PRO A 726 130.14 23.59 24.95
CA PRO A 726 129.80 23.59 23.51
C PRO A 726 129.25 22.24 22.92
N ASP A 727 129.29 22.14 21.59
CA ASP A 727 129.46 20.94 20.72
C ASP A 727 128.30 20.03 20.26
N LEU A 728 128.46 19.59 19.00
CA LEU A 728 127.78 18.52 18.22
C LEU A 728 128.61 17.21 18.35
N PRO A 729 128.17 15.95 17.99
CA PRO A 729 127.26 15.64 16.85
C PRO A 729 126.41 14.31 16.86
N ALA A 730 125.47 14.24 15.90
CA ALA A 730 125.07 13.11 15.00
C ALA A 730 124.69 11.66 15.44
N THR A 731 123.88 11.02 14.57
CA THR A 731 123.51 9.57 14.42
C THR A 731 122.48 8.95 15.40
N GLY A 732 121.63 7.95 15.04
CA GLY A 732 121.28 7.41 13.70
C GLY A 732 120.61 6.00 13.70
N GLY A 733 119.64 5.74 12.79
CA GLY A 733 119.02 4.42 12.51
C GLY A 733 117.69 4.11 13.23
N ALA A 734 116.79 3.21 12.77
CA ALA A 734 116.75 2.34 11.57
C ALA A 734 115.29 1.93 11.17
N VAL A 735 115.10 1.06 10.16
CA VAL A 735 113.83 0.80 9.38
C VAL A 735 113.73 -0.69 8.93
N SER A 736 112.67 -1.32 8.36
CA SER A 736 111.28 -1.00 7.88
C SER A 736 110.48 -2.32 7.62
N TRP A 737 109.34 -2.27 6.87
CA TRP A 737 108.53 -3.37 6.28
C TRP A 737 107.57 -4.12 7.24
N TRP A 738 106.41 -4.66 6.84
CA TRP A 738 105.87 -5.00 5.50
C TRP A 738 104.37 -4.61 5.28
N ALA A 739 103.59 -5.38 4.51
CA ALA A 739 102.61 -4.82 3.54
C ALA A 739 101.49 -5.77 2.99
N ILE A 740 100.52 -5.17 2.25
CA ILE A 740 99.46 -5.75 1.36
C ILE A 740 98.28 -6.44 2.09
N GLY A 741 96.99 -6.33 1.68
CA GLY A 741 96.33 -5.47 0.66
C GLY A 741 95.07 -6.09 -0.01
N VAL A 742 94.25 -5.23 -0.66
CA VAL A 742 93.26 -5.51 -1.75
C VAL A 742 92.04 -6.42 -1.50
N GLY A 743 90.84 -5.95 -1.89
CA GLY A 743 89.63 -6.77 -2.14
C GLY A 743 88.36 -5.92 -2.35
N ALA A 744 87.49 -6.24 -3.33
CA ALA A 744 86.35 -5.37 -3.69
C ALA A 744 85.14 -6.08 -4.35
N ALA A 745 83.98 -5.39 -4.28
CA ALA A 745 82.84 -5.37 -5.22
C ALA A 745 81.67 -6.40 -5.11
N LEU A 746 80.54 -5.96 -5.68
CA LEU A 746 79.35 -6.68 -6.21
C LEU A 746 78.17 -7.11 -5.29
N LEU A 747 77.19 -6.20 -5.16
CA LEU A 747 75.83 -6.23 -5.76
C LEU A 747 74.95 -7.53 -5.82
N VAL A 748 73.63 -7.33 -5.61
CA VAL A 748 72.43 -8.14 -5.96
C VAL A 748 71.89 -9.19 -4.97
N GLY A 749 70.74 -8.86 -4.35
CA GLY A 749 69.50 -9.68 -4.33
C GLY A 749 69.37 -10.86 -3.35
N GLY A 750 68.14 -11.10 -2.84
CA GLY A 750 67.83 -12.32 -2.05
C GLY A 750 66.60 -12.22 -1.12
N THR A 751 65.41 -12.50 -1.65
CA THR A 751 64.11 -12.43 -0.94
C THR A 751 63.74 -13.64 -0.07
N ILE A 752 63.01 -13.38 1.03
CA ILE A 752 61.89 -14.20 1.60
C ILE A 752 62.19 -15.47 2.44
N VAL A 753 61.67 -15.46 3.68
CA VAL A 753 60.91 -16.54 4.39
C VAL A 753 59.89 -15.82 5.31
N VAL A 754 58.63 -15.58 4.93
CA VAL A 754 57.42 -16.42 5.09
C VAL A 754 57.20 -17.09 6.46
N ALA A 755 56.22 -16.58 7.19
CA ALA A 755 55.48 -17.28 8.25
C ALA A 755 54.01 -16.79 8.32
N LEU A 756 53.23 -17.12 7.28
CA LEU A 756 51.75 -17.15 7.34
C LEU A 756 51.34 -18.46 8.06
N THR A 757 50.17 -18.66 8.70
CA THR A 757 48.91 -17.88 8.81
C THR A 757 48.22 -18.30 10.17
N LEU A 758 46.90 -18.36 10.47
CA LEU A 758 45.59 -18.23 9.80
C LEU A 758 44.46 -18.00 10.87
N LEU A 759 43.26 -17.61 10.42
CA LEU A 759 41.91 -17.74 11.02
C LEU A 759 41.41 -16.69 12.04
N ARG A 760 40.17 -16.17 11.95
CA ARG A 760 39.28 -16.00 10.76
C ARG A 760 38.29 -14.84 11.00
N ARG A 761 38.37 -13.82 10.14
CA ARG A 761 37.31 -13.05 9.46
C ARG A 761 35.85 -13.17 9.99
N ARG A 762 35.19 -12.05 10.34
CA ARG A 762 34.46 -11.08 9.46
C ARG A 762 33.13 -11.64 8.94
N ARG A 763 31.98 -11.10 9.35
CA ARG A 763 31.22 -9.92 8.83
C ARG A 763 29.93 -10.39 8.11
N PRO A 764 28.89 -9.56 7.81
CA PRO A 764 28.76 -8.10 7.99
C PRO A 764 29.28 -7.53 9.31
#